data_AF-A0A3L7S6Z1-F1
#
_entry.id   AF-A0A3L7S6Z1-F1
#
_cell.length_a   1.000
_cell.length_b   1.000
_cell.length_c   1.000
_cell.angle_alpha   90.00
_cell.angle_beta   90.00
_cell.angle_gamma   90.00
#
_symmetry.space_group_name_H-M   'P 1'
#
loop_
_entity.id
_entity.type
_entity.pdbx_description
1 polymer ?
#
loop_
_entity_poly.entity_id
_entity_poly.type
_entity_poly.pdbx_seq_one_letter_code
_entity_poly.pdbx_strand_id
1 'polypeptide(L)'
;MKSCLIAVWLVLFANLNTGFPADPIAGRPTKSIEGSAVLVSDEYRDWQHSGSIWLLTTPDGADLPANAKVEQFPVLVRLHRDFFDFAQAKPNGDDLRFSSSTGEQLAFQIEEWDAAKGVGCVWVRMPVITGNSRQEIQLHWGNTSAASESDGKAVFNESNGYLSVWHMNDPVRDDTGTLTSTDTGTTATQGMIGAARHFADGKGVFGGDMIPNYPTGASSHSTEVWFRPERPNSTLIAWGNEQGQGKVVMQYRSPPHIQMDCYFSGGNVNGASRVAVGDWTHVVHTYREGEAKLYVNGVLDGTNIREGGPLNLRTPARLYLGGWYNNYDFVGDLDEVRVSKVVRSPEWVKLQFENQKPNQSLVGALVQPGNEFSVSQPQLAVRENQSATITAKAGGAQKVLWILKRDGRESIVATDRFSYAFKAGRVSSFAPQKNASFRGAKGDNILSATLTVKAIYANEVKTKDIAITVSDDIPEPVFTLAAPATWDGRETIEVVPQISNLAAMQAKGAGDVHVTWTVDDVAVIKRIEAGKLILKRAQGNGALRVTAAIDNGGAKIVQSITIAVQEPPPSKDLWVPRPLAENEQPEDNQFIARDAPNRGGLQFGSLVYAGTLADAADSVFLRVFADDKLFATETAKLAADKKYALSVKLNLGLIKYRTEFGSKTGDKEAVLHTAKNIVCGDAYLIIGQSNAVANDFGKENPLVPSEWVRTFGATAGDPNGSRLKLWANAEARSPGGKSEIGYWGMELGRRLVESEKIPICIINGAVGGTRIDQHQRNNVDPTDVSTIYGRQLWRVQQAKLTHGIRAVIWHQGENDQGADGPTGGYGYETYRQFFVDLAASWKEDYPNIQHYYAFQIWPKSCSMGINGSDNRLREVQRTLPKMFSYMSVISTLGIKPPGGCHFPAAGYAEFARFLHPMMQYHLYHRHVMGFNPPNLQRAFFTSTQRDELILEFDYQIKWSDALVSQFHLDGEPKQVVAGSANGSRITLKLKGPTKSQTVTYLDSVDWSPDNLLYGQSGLAALTFCDVPIEPSDGDR
;
A
#
# COMPACT_ATOMS: atom_id res chain seq x y z
N MET A 1 -1.41 67.81 -10.64
CA MET A 1 -0.74 68.77 -9.74
C MET A 1 0.70 68.29 -9.56
N LYS A 2 1.67 69.10 -10.03
CA LYS A 2 3.06 69.32 -9.58
C LYS A 2 3.93 68.10 -9.22
N SER A 3 5.19 67.90 -9.64
CA SER A 3 6.21 68.60 -10.46
C SER A 3 7.44 67.66 -10.54
N CYS A 4 8.02 67.34 -11.71
CA CYS A 4 9.22 67.89 -12.39
C CYS A 4 10.64 67.54 -11.83
N LEU A 5 11.46 66.94 -12.71
CA LEU A 5 12.91 67.16 -13.05
C LEU A 5 13.32 65.98 -14.00
N ILE A 6 13.57 66.04 -15.33
CA ILE A 6 14.48 66.81 -16.25
C ILE A 6 15.98 66.64 -15.86
N ALA A 7 16.94 66.16 -16.68
CA ALA A 7 17.26 66.28 -18.13
C ALA A 7 17.83 64.95 -18.71
N VAL A 8 17.59 64.47 -19.94
CA VAL A 8 17.94 64.91 -21.33
C VAL A 8 19.45 64.93 -21.66
N TRP A 9 19.89 64.09 -22.61
CA TRP A 9 20.59 64.46 -23.86
C TRP A 9 20.43 63.31 -24.89
N LEU A 10 20.10 63.66 -26.14
CA LEU A 10 19.80 62.79 -27.28
C LEU A 10 20.36 63.42 -28.56
N VAL A 11 20.39 62.63 -29.64
CA VAL A 11 20.46 62.96 -31.10
C VAL A 11 21.79 62.51 -31.76
N LEU A 12 21.83 61.38 -32.53
CA LEU A 12 21.40 61.13 -33.95
C LEU A 12 22.33 61.83 -34.97
N PHE A 13 22.94 61.21 -35.99
CA PHE A 13 22.46 60.55 -37.24
C PHE A 13 23.70 59.87 -37.90
N ALA A 14 23.71 58.65 -38.45
CA ALA A 14 23.10 58.08 -39.67
C ALA A 14 23.54 58.68 -41.04
N ASN A 15 24.25 57.83 -41.81
CA ASN A 15 24.00 57.43 -43.22
C ASN A 15 24.88 57.90 -44.41
N LEU A 16 25.24 56.86 -45.21
CA LEU A 16 25.37 56.75 -46.68
C LEU A 16 26.73 56.99 -47.39
N ASN A 17 27.40 55.86 -47.66
CA ASN A 17 27.61 55.21 -48.97
C ASN A 17 28.28 55.94 -50.16
N THR A 18 29.12 55.15 -50.86
CA THR A 18 29.54 55.16 -52.29
C THR A 18 30.93 55.71 -52.68
N GLY A 19 31.68 54.89 -53.44
CA GLY A 19 32.56 55.35 -54.54
C GLY A 19 34.05 54.94 -54.53
N PHE A 20 34.39 53.88 -55.27
CA PHE A 20 35.73 53.46 -55.79
C PHE A 20 36.48 54.58 -56.58
N PRO A 21 37.82 54.51 -56.90
CA PRO A 21 38.54 53.34 -57.44
C PRO A 21 40.05 53.12 -57.11
N ALA A 22 40.56 52.00 -57.67
CA ALA A 22 41.91 51.41 -57.75
C ALA A 22 43.07 52.41 -58.05
N ASP A 23 44.37 52.14 -57.78
CA ASP A 23 45.22 51.02 -58.25
C ASP A 23 46.66 51.08 -57.60
N PRO A 24 47.72 50.30 -57.98
CA PRO A 24 48.34 49.25 -57.14
C PRO A 24 49.85 49.44 -56.81
N ILE A 25 50.38 48.80 -55.76
CA ILE A 25 51.83 48.46 -55.63
C ILE A 25 52.04 47.08 -54.98
N ALA A 26 52.96 46.33 -55.58
CA ALA A 26 53.26 44.91 -55.39
C ALA A 26 54.09 44.55 -54.14
N GLY A 27 53.89 43.31 -53.65
CA GLY A 27 55.00 42.37 -53.45
C GLY A 27 55.40 41.93 -52.03
N ARG A 28 55.22 40.61 -51.79
CA ARG A 28 55.99 39.68 -50.91
C ARG A 28 55.47 39.37 -49.49
N PRO A 29 55.74 38.14 -48.97
CA PRO A 29 54.72 37.24 -48.41
C PRO A 29 54.67 37.24 -46.87
N THR A 30 53.48 37.03 -46.31
CA THR A 30 53.26 36.82 -44.88
C THR A 30 53.48 35.37 -44.49
N LYS A 31 54.46 35.16 -43.59
CA LYS A 31 54.64 33.97 -42.76
C LYS A 31 53.35 33.67 -41.97
N SER A 32 53.04 32.39 -41.90
CA SER A 32 52.18 31.78 -40.88
C SER A 32 52.65 32.16 -39.47
N ILE A 33 51.74 32.67 -38.64
CA ILE A 33 51.94 32.74 -37.20
C ILE A 33 51.19 31.56 -36.58
N GLU A 34 51.98 30.69 -35.97
CA GLU A 34 51.57 29.54 -35.18
C GLU A 34 50.87 29.96 -33.87
N GLY A 35 49.92 29.11 -33.48
CA GLY A 35 49.54 28.71 -32.12
C GLY A 35 49.80 29.69 -30.96
N SER A 36 48.71 30.26 -30.43
CA SER A 36 48.65 30.68 -29.05
C SER A 36 48.79 29.46 -28.13
N ALA A 37 49.94 29.35 -27.47
CA ALA A 37 50.21 28.36 -26.43
C ALA A 37 49.29 28.55 -25.23
N VAL A 38 48.61 27.48 -24.83
CA VAL A 38 47.90 27.38 -23.54
C VAL A 38 48.96 27.31 -22.44
N LEU A 39 48.87 28.22 -21.46
CA LEU A 39 49.68 28.18 -20.25
C LEU A 39 49.23 26.97 -19.41
N VAL A 40 49.92 25.83 -19.53
CA VAL A 40 49.82 24.74 -18.54
C VAL A 40 50.50 25.26 -17.27
N SER A 41 49.77 25.31 -16.15
CA SER A 41 50.39 25.61 -14.84
C SER A 41 51.53 24.62 -14.59
N ASP A 42 52.63 25.07 -13.97
CA ASP A 42 53.78 24.21 -13.65
C ASP A 42 53.37 22.96 -12.82
N GLU A 43 52.21 23.01 -12.17
CA GLU A 43 51.65 22.03 -11.24
C GLU A 43 51.18 20.71 -11.89
N TYR A 44 50.70 20.73 -13.15
CA TYR A 44 50.14 19.52 -13.81
C TYR A 44 51.04 18.93 -14.90
N ARG A 45 52.30 19.38 -15.01
CA ARG A 45 53.22 18.95 -16.08
C ARG A 45 53.53 17.46 -16.10
N ASP A 46 53.47 16.80 -14.95
CA ASP A 46 53.77 15.36 -14.81
C ASP A 46 52.59 14.46 -15.21
N TRP A 47 51.40 15.02 -15.45
CA TRP A 47 50.23 14.30 -15.93
C TRP A 47 50.29 14.14 -17.45
N GLN A 48 50.24 12.88 -17.91
CA GLN A 48 50.39 12.53 -19.33
C GLN A 48 49.16 12.90 -20.17
N HIS A 49 48.01 13.06 -19.52
CA HIS A 49 46.75 13.29 -20.17
C HIS A 49 45.94 14.36 -19.45
N SER A 50 45.24 15.18 -20.22
CA SER A 50 44.26 16.14 -19.72
C SER A 50 43.09 16.29 -20.69
N GLY A 51 41.95 16.77 -20.19
CA GLY A 51 40.80 17.06 -21.03
C GLY A 51 39.69 17.83 -20.32
N SER A 52 38.90 18.55 -21.11
CA SER A 52 37.84 19.42 -20.63
C SER A 52 36.53 18.68 -20.42
N ILE A 53 35.86 18.98 -19.31
CA ILE A 53 34.47 18.66 -19.01
C ILE A 53 33.72 19.99 -18.81
N TRP A 54 32.47 20.05 -19.28
CA TRP A 54 31.68 21.29 -19.21
C TRP A 54 30.44 21.13 -18.33
N LEU A 55 30.20 22.13 -17.47
CA LEU A 55 28.96 22.33 -16.75
C LEU A 55 28.05 23.24 -17.57
N LEU A 56 26.83 22.78 -17.84
CA LEU A 56 25.84 23.47 -18.65
C LEU A 56 24.63 23.82 -17.78
N THR A 57 24.48 25.10 -17.46
CA THR A 57 23.30 25.65 -16.77
C THR A 57 22.41 26.48 -17.70
N THR A 58 22.73 26.49 -19.00
CA THR A 58 21.89 27.01 -20.09
C THR A 58 20.58 26.22 -20.25
N PRO A 59 19.61 26.68 -21.04
CA PRO A 59 18.38 25.93 -21.35
C PRO A 59 18.59 24.55 -21.97
N ASP A 60 19.75 24.32 -22.59
CA ASP A 60 20.13 23.00 -23.13
C ASP A 60 20.73 22.03 -22.07
N GLY A 61 20.94 22.50 -20.84
CA GLY A 61 21.47 21.73 -19.71
C GLY A 61 20.52 21.79 -18.50
N ALA A 62 21.05 22.08 -17.32
CA ALA A 62 20.26 22.13 -16.07
C ALA A 62 19.26 23.30 -15.98
N ASP A 63 19.30 24.25 -16.93
CA ASP A 63 18.39 25.41 -17.06
C ASP A 63 18.21 26.19 -15.75
N LEU A 64 19.28 26.89 -15.33
CA LEU A 64 19.20 27.82 -14.21
C LEU A 64 19.01 29.27 -14.68
N PRO A 65 18.29 30.09 -13.90
CA PRO A 65 18.15 31.52 -14.18
C PRO A 65 19.50 32.22 -14.34
N ALA A 66 19.62 33.17 -15.28
CA ALA A 66 20.90 33.84 -15.58
C ALA A 66 21.53 34.59 -14.39
N ASN A 67 20.72 34.99 -13.40
CA ASN A 67 21.18 35.64 -12.17
C ASN A 67 21.52 34.65 -11.04
N ALA A 68 21.29 33.34 -11.23
CA ALA A 68 21.57 32.33 -10.22
C ALA A 68 23.08 32.19 -10.00
N LYS A 69 23.47 32.08 -8.72
CA LYS A 69 24.82 31.74 -8.29
C LYS A 69 24.72 30.71 -7.16
N VAL A 70 25.37 29.57 -7.34
CA VAL A 70 25.41 28.48 -6.36
C VAL A 70 26.86 28.25 -5.97
N GLU A 71 27.21 28.55 -4.73
CA GLU A 71 28.60 28.52 -4.24
C GLU A 71 28.94 27.17 -3.60
N GLN A 72 30.17 26.70 -3.74
CA GLN A 72 30.70 25.53 -3.03
C GLN A 72 29.90 24.22 -3.27
N PHE A 73 29.33 24.07 -4.46
CA PHE A 73 28.47 22.94 -4.83
C PHE A 73 29.28 21.68 -5.19
N PRO A 74 29.00 20.52 -4.57
CA PRO A 74 29.55 19.23 -5.01
C PRO A 74 28.88 18.76 -6.31
N VAL A 75 29.60 18.84 -7.42
CA VAL A 75 29.16 18.33 -8.73
C VAL A 75 29.55 16.87 -8.87
N LEU A 76 28.60 16.02 -9.22
CA LEU A 76 28.87 14.65 -9.64
C LEU A 76 29.32 14.61 -11.11
N VAL A 77 30.56 14.20 -11.33
CA VAL A 77 31.14 13.88 -12.64
C VAL A 77 31.10 12.37 -12.85
N ARG A 78 30.51 11.94 -13.97
CA ARG A 78 30.48 10.52 -14.36
C ARG A 78 31.46 10.28 -15.50
N LEU A 79 32.37 9.34 -15.32
CA LEU A 79 33.31 8.88 -16.34
C LEU A 79 32.81 7.58 -16.95
N HIS A 80 33.00 7.43 -18.26
CA HIS A 80 32.60 6.25 -19.00
C HIS A 80 33.63 5.89 -20.07
N ARG A 81 33.83 4.60 -20.33
CA ARG A 81 34.73 4.06 -21.38
C ARG A 81 34.46 4.54 -22.80
N ASP A 82 33.32 5.20 -23.01
CA ASP A 82 32.97 5.82 -24.29
C ASP A 82 33.87 7.03 -24.59
N PHE A 83 34.46 7.65 -23.55
CA PHE A 83 35.26 8.88 -23.67
C PHE A 83 36.46 8.96 -22.72
N PHE A 84 36.57 8.07 -21.74
CA PHE A 84 37.69 7.99 -20.81
C PHE A 84 38.31 6.59 -20.85
N ASP A 85 39.61 6.52 -21.16
CA ASP A 85 40.33 5.25 -21.19
C ASP A 85 40.86 4.91 -19.78
N PHE A 86 40.17 4.00 -19.10
CA PHE A 86 40.51 3.58 -17.73
C PHE A 86 41.88 2.89 -17.63
N ALA A 87 42.47 2.41 -18.73
CA ALA A 87 43.82 1.84 -18.70
C ALA A 87 44.92 2.91 -18.59
N GLN A 88 44.59 4.19 -18.85
CA GLN A 88 45.52 5.31 -18.73
C GLN A 88 45.61 5.88 -17.31
N ALA A 89 44.67 5.52 -16.43
CA ALA A 89 44.68 5.90 -15.02
C ALA A 89 45.14 4.72 -14.14
N LYS A 90 45.47 5.00 -12.89
CA LYS A 90 45.74 3.95 -11.90
C LYS A 90 44.48 3.12 -11.64
N PRO A 91 44.61 1.85 -11.19
CA PRO A 91 43.47 0.92 -11.04
C PRO A 91 42.28 1.43 -10.21
N ASN A 92 42.52 2.36 -9.27
CA ASN A 92 41.49 2.97 -8.41
C ASN A 92 41.28 4.48 -8.69
N GLY A 93 41.84 5.02 -9.77
CA GLY A 93 41.78 6.46 -10.09
C GLY A 93 42.61 7.35 -9.17
N ASP A 94 43.59 6.82 -8.43
CA ASP A 94 44.40 7.59 -7.47
C ASP A 94 45.12 8.81 -8.09
N ASP A 95 45.42 8.74 -9.38
CA ASP A 95 46.16 9.76 -10.12
C ASP A 95 45.25 10.82 -10.78
N LEU A 96 43.95 10.83 -10.50
CA LEU A 96 43.05 11.87 -11.00
C LEU A 96 43.29 13.22 -10.30
N ARG A 97 43.27 14.32 -11.06
CA ARG A 97 43.17 15.69 -10.53
C ARG A 97 42.13 16.47 -11.30
N PHE A 98 41.45 17.39 -10.61
CA PHE A 98 40.49 18.32 -11.20
C PHE A 98 40.98 19.75 -10.98
N SER A 99 40.87 20.60 -12.00
CA SER A 99 41.17 22.03 -11.87
C SER A 99 40.12 22.90 -12.55
N SER A 100 40.00 24.15 -12.13
CA SER A 100 39.20 25.17 -12.81
C SER A 100 39.81 25.52 -14.17
N SER A 101 39.10 26.33 -14.98
CA SER A 101 39.62 26.88 -16.23
C SER A 101 40.85 27.80 -16.06
N THR A 102 41.11 28.27 -14.84
CA THR A 102 42.31 29.08 -14.51
C THR A 102 43.46 28.24 -13.94
N GLY A 103 43.27 26.91 -13.81
CA GLY A 103 44.27 25.98 -13.29
C GLY A 103 44.26 25.81 -11.77
N GLU A 104 43.27 26.37 -11.06
CA GLU A 104 43.15 26.17 -9.61
C GLU A 104 42.65 24.76 -9.29
N GLN A 105 43.32 24.06 -8.37
CA GLN A 105 42.95 22.72 -7.96
C GLN A 105 41.56 22.67 -7.29
N LEU A 106 40.78 21.64 -7.62
CA LEU A 106 39.46 21.38 -7.05
C LEU A 106 39.49 20.10 -6.21
N ALA A 107 38.94 20.19 -5.00
CA ALA A 107 38.76 19.02 -4.13
C ALA A 107 37.77 18.02 -4.77
N PHE A 108 38.07 16.73 -4.65
CA PHE A 108 37.24 15.67 -5.22
C PHE A 108 37.17 14.43 -4.32
N GLN A 109 36.16 13.59 -4.57
CA GLN A 109 35.97 12.29 -3.94
C GLN A 109 35.52 11.29 -5.00
N ILE A 110 36.25 10.19 -5.13
CA ILE A 110 35.84 9.04 -5.93
C ILE A 110 34.86 8.23 -5.08
N GLU A 111 33.60 8.17 -5.51
CA GLU A 111 32.56 7.37 -4.86
C GLU A 111 32.54 5.94 -5.45
N GLU A 112 32.55 5.83 -6.78
CA GLU A 112 32.59 4.56 -7.49
C GLU A 112 33.71 4.57 -8.52
N TRP A 113 34.46 3.47 -8.59
CA TRP A 113 35.45 3.23 -9.63
C TRP A 113 35.45 1.75 -10.02
N ASP A 114 34.99 1.46 -11.23
CA ASP A 114 34.99 0.11 -11.78
C ASP A 114 35.56 0.15 -13.20
N ALA A 115 36.88 0.04 -13.29
CA ALA A 115 37.61 0.06 -14.56
C ALA A 115 37.21 -1.11 -15.49
N ALA A 116 36.79 -2.26 -14.95
CA ALA A 116 36.35 -3.40 -15.73
C ALA A 116 34.99 -3.15 -16.40
N LYS A 117 34.06 -2.51 -15.68
CA LYS A 117 32.82 -1.97 -16.26
C LYS A 117 33.02 -0.65 -17.00
N GLY A 118 34.18 -0.02 -16.87
CA GLY A 118 34.50 1.25 -17.51
C GLY A 118 33.58 2.37 -17.06
N VAL A 119 33.28 2.43 -15.76
CA VAL A 119 32.45 3.45 -15.11
C VAL A 119 33.19 4.06 -13.92
N GLY A 120 32.97 5.34 -13.65
CA GLY A 120 33.42 6.00 -12.44
C GLY A 120 32.52 7.18 -12.08
N CYS A 121 32.29 7.37 -10.78
CA CYS A 121 31.49 8.46 -10.21
C CYS A 121 32.36 9.26 -9.26
N VAL A 122 32.56 10.54 -9.56
CA VAL A 122 33.47 11.43 -8.82
C VAL A 122 32.77 12.72 -8.45
N TRP A 123 32.71 13.04 -7.16
CA TRP A 123 32.25 14.33 -6.69
C TRP A 123 33.38 15.35 -6.77
N VAL A 124 33.11 16.53 -7.32
CA VAL A 124 34.06 17.63 -7.46
C VAL A 124 33.44 18.89 -6.86
N ARG A 125 34.13 19.51 -5.90
CA ARG A 125 33.64 20.71 -5.21
C ARG A 125 33.91 21.96 -6.04
N MET A 126 32.86 22.53 -6.62
CA MET A 126 32.94 23.74 -7.43
C MET A 126 32.83 25.01 -6.56
N PRO A 127 33.76 25.98 -6.68
CA PRO A 127 33.70 27.23 -5.92
C PRO A 127 32.42 28.03 -6.20
N VAL A 128 32.02 28.11 -7.47
CA VAL A 128 30.79 28.76 -7.91
C VAL A 128 30.26 28.13 -9.20
N ILE A 129 28.95 27.93 -9.26
CA ILE A 129 28.19 27.61 -10.47
C ILE A 129 27.28 28.81 -10.76
N THR A 130 27.37 29.32 -11.97
CA THR A 130 26.60 30.46 -12.49
C THR A 130 25.47 29.94 -13.37
N GLY A 131 24.30 30.56 -13.29
CA GLY A 131 23.16 30.17 -14.13
C GLY A 131 23.26 30.71 -15.55
N ASN A 132 22.55 30.05 -16.48
CA ASN A 132 22.62 30.29 -17.92
C ASN A 132 24.06 30.42 -18.46
N SER A 133 24.94 29.54 -18.03
CA SER A 133 26.38 29.61 -18.27
C SER A 133 26.94 28.26 -18.72
N ARG A 134 28.17 28.31 -19.24
CA ARG A 134 28.99 27.17 -19.62
C ARG A 134 30.33 27.30 -18.90
N GLN A 135 30.59 26.41 -17.96
CA GLN A 135 31.80 26.46 -17.13
C GLN A 135 32.66 25.23 -17.37
N GLU A 136 33.95 25.44 -17.58
CA GLU A 136 34.91 24.36 -17.83
C GLU A 136 35.51 23.85 -16.52
N ILE A 137 35.67 22.54 -16.45
CA ILE A 137 36.49 21.80 -15.49
C ILE A 137 37.53 21.03 -16.29
N GLN A 138 38.79 21.08 -15.88
CA GLN A 138 39.86 20.29 -16.46
C GLN A 138 40.08 19.03 -15.62
N LEU A 139 40.15 17.87 -16.27
CA LEU A 139 40.54 16.58 -15.68
C LEU A 139 41.97 16.24 -16.12
N HIS A 140 42.82 15.83 -15.19
CA HIS A 140 44.20 15.38 -15.44
C HIS A 140 44.38 13.95 -14.93
N TRP A 141 45.02 13.07 -15.71
CA TRP A 141 45.34 11.68 -15.32
C TRP A 141 46.65 11.17 -15.96
N GLY A 142 47.12 9.98 -15.59
CA GLY A 142 48.30 9.32 -16.14
C GLY A 142 49.60 9.59 -15.38
N ASN A 143 49.54 10.12 -14.16
CA ASN A 143 50.73 10.28 -13.31
C ASN A 143 50.88 9.06 -12.39
N THR A 144 51.71 8.10 -12.79
CA THR A 144 51.89 6.84 -12.06
C THR A 144 52.54 7.01 -10.68
N SER A 145 53.20 8.15 -10.42
CA SER A 145 53.79 8.49 -9.13
C SER A 145 52.82 9.14 -8.15
N ALA A 146 51.64 9.56 -8.62
CA ALA A 146 50.67 10.29 -7.80
C ALA A 146 50.03 9.39 -6.73
N ALA A 147 49.91 9.95 -5.52
CA ALA A 147 49.09 9.42 -4.44
C ALA A 147 47.62 9.84 -4.65
N SER A 148 46.70 9.08 -4.06
CA SER A 148 45.28 9.42 -4.08
C SER A 148 45.01 10.68 -3.28
N GLU A 149 44.25 11.61 -3.85
CA GLU A 149 43.74 12.82 -3.21
C GLU A 149 42.20 12.82 -3.10
N SER A 150 41.57 11.66 -3.32
CA SER A 150 40.14 11.49 -3.10
C SER A 150 39.80 11.64 -1.62
N ASP A 151 39.09 12.71 -1.26
CA ASP A 151 38.73 13.03 0.12
C ASP A 151 37.30 13.57 0.22
N GLY A 152 36.39 12.74 0.73
CA GLY A 152 35.00 13.12 0.98
C GLY A 152 34.86 14.29 1.95
N LYS A 153 35.77 14.44 2.93
CA LYS A 153 35.75 15.56 3.88
C LYS A 153 36.18 16.87 3.24
N ALA A 154 36.96 16.84 2.16
CA ALA A 154 37.31 18.04 1.42
C ALA A 154 36.12 18.53 0.56
N VAL A 155 35.34 17.58 0.02
CA VAL A 155 34.17 17.86 -0.81
C VAL A 155 32.93 18.25 0.02
N PHE A 156 32.64 17.48 1.07
CA PHE A 156 31.47 17.60 1.93
C PHE A 156 31.90 17.94 3.35
N ASN A 157 31.68 19.19 3.76
CA ASN A 157 31.98 19.61 5.12
C ASN A 157 31.15 20.82 5.56
N GLU A 158 31.44 21.29 6.77
CA GLU A 158 30.69 22.37 7.38
C GLU A 158 30.81 23.69 6.62
N SER A 159 31.91 23.95 5.89
CA SER A 159 32.12 25.20 5.14
C SER A 159 31.20 25.33 3.93
N ASN A 160 30.67 24.23 3.38
CA ASN A 160 29.58 24.23 2.41
C ASN A 160 28.26 23.68 2.97
N GLY A 161 28.15 23.71 4.31
CA GLY A 161 26.92 23.50 5.06
C GLY A 161 26.56 22.05 5.37
N TYR A 162 27.33 21.06 4.91
CA TYR A 162 27.06 19.65 5.23
C TYR A 162 27.48 19.31 6.66
N LEU A 163 26.62 18.58 7.36
CA LEU A 163 26.90 18.02 8.67
C LEU A 163 27.09 16.50 8.61
N SER A 164 26.37 15.83 7.71
CA SER A 164 26.53 14.39 7.46
C SER A 164 26.07 14.02 6.06
N VAL A 165 26.74 13.05 5.44
CA VAL A 165 26.47 12.54 4.08
C VAL A 165 26.68 11.03 4.04
N TRP A 166 25.67 10.28 3.61
CA TRP A 166 25.78 8.85 3.32
C TRP A 166 25.54 8.59 1.85
N HIS A 167 26.57 8.10 1.15
CA HIS A 167 26.44 7.51 -0.19
C HIS A 167 25.86 6.08 -0.16
N MET A 168 25.57 5.54 1.03
CA MET A 168 24.97 4.21 1.22
C MET A 168 25.78 3.02 0.67
N ASN A 169 27.08 3.23 0.39
CA ASN A 169 28.06 2.20 0.05
C ASN A 169 28.35 1.25 1.24
N ASP A 170 29.07 0.15 0.97
CA ASP A 170 29.58 -0.77 2.02
C ASP A 170 31.05 -0.46 2.36
N PRO A 171 31.42 -0.19 3.63
CA PRO A 171 30.54 -0.07 4.79
C PRO A 171 29.71 1.22 4.77
N VAL A 172 28.47 1.14 5.28
CA VAL A 172 27.59 2.30 5.43
C VAL A 172 28.19 3.26 6.45
N ARG A 173 28.58 4.46 6.01
CA ARG A 173 29.26 5.46 6.86
C ARG A 173 28.93 6.89 6.43
N ASP A 174 29.17 7.82 7.35
CA ASP A 174 29.13 9.26 7.07
C ASP A 174 30.45 9.71 6.43
N ASP A 175 30.42 10.19 5.20
CA ASP A 175 31.60 10.62 4.44
C ASP A 175 32.11 12.01 4.85
N THR A 176 31.36 12.77 5.65
CA THR A 176 31.94 13.92 6.39
C THR A 176 32.83 13.44 7.56
N GLY A 177 32.69 12.16 7.93
CA GLY A 177 33.41 11.46 8.99
C GLY A 177 33.22 12.06 10.38
N THR A 178 32.03 12.60 10.64
CA THR A 178 31.63 13.13 11.96
C THR A 178 30.90 12.10 12.80
N LEU A 179 30.27 11.11 12.15
CA LEU A 179 29.43 10.10 12.79
C LEU A 179 29.85 8.67 12.47
N THR A 180 29.60 7.77 13.42
CA THR A 180 29.68 6.31 13.22
C THR A 180 28.28 5.77 12.95
N SER A 181 28.17 4.87 11.98
CA SER A 181 26.90 4.22 11.64
C SER A 181 26.89 2.75 12.02
N THR A 182 25.70 2.24 12.37
CA THR A 182 25.46 0.82 12.60
C THR A 182 24.35 0.36 11.66
N ASP A 183 24.72 -0.46 10.66
CA ASP A 183 23.76 -1.13 9.78
C ASP A 183 23.15 -2.34 10.51
N THR A 184 21.82 -2.41 10.57
CA THR A 184 21.07 -3.46 11.28
C THR A 184 20.46 -4.48 10.34
N GLY A 185 21.17 -4.82 9.26
CA GLY A 185 20.84 -5.93 8.37
C GLY A 185 20.15 -5.50 7.08
N THR A 186 20.47 -4.31 6.58
CA THR A 186 20.16 -3.93 5.19
C THR A 186 21.02 -4.73 4.20
N THR A 187 20.74 -4.64 2.90
CA THR A 187 21.51 -5.35 1.85
C THR A 187 21.89 -4.40 0.72
N ALA A 188 22.96 -4.68 -0.02
CA ALA A 188 23.41 -3.81 -1.11
C ALA A 188 22.46 -3.91 -2.32
N THR A 189 22.20 -2.78 -2.97
CA THR A 189 21.41 -2.69 -4.21
C THR A 189 21.97 -1.61 -5.13
N GLN A 190 21.51 -1.53 -6.36
CA GLN A 190 21.90 -0.46 -7.28
C GLN A 190 21.22 0.85 -6.87
N GLY A 191 22.02 1.87 -6.60
CA GLY A 191 21.58 3.22 -6.26
C GLY A 191 21.40 4.13 -7.47
N MET A 192 21.13 5.40 -7.17
CA MET A 192 21.00 6.49 -8.13
C MET A 192 22.35 6.96 -8.67
N ILE A 193 23.41 6.83 -7.87
CA ILE A 193 24.78 7.25 -8.23
C ILE A 193 25.71 6.04 -8.21
N GLY A 194 25.97 5.48 -7.03
CA GLY A 194 26.73 4.26 -6.81
C GLY A 194 25.85 3.13 -6.26
N ALA A 195 26.35 2.44 -5.21
CA ALA A 195 25.57 1.43 -4.50
C ALA A 195 24.68 2.07 -3.44
N ALA A 196 23.46 1.57 -3.32
CA ALA A 196 22.50 1.95 -2.29
C ALA A 196 22.27 0.80 -1.30
N ARG A 197 21.42 1.03 -0.30
CA ARG A 197 20.96 -0.02 0.62
C ARG A 197 19.47 -0.30 0.47
N HIS A 198 19.14 -1.58 0.39
CA HIS A 198 17.80 -2.12 0.51
C HIS A 198 17.46 -2.45 1.97
N PHE A 199 16.36 -1.90 2.45
CA PHE A 199 15.81 -2.02 3.78
C PHE A 199 14.64 -3.01 3.73
N ALA A 200 14.83 -4.19 4.32
CA ALA A 200 13.72 -5.12 4.57
C ALA A 200 12.96 -4.73 5.85
N ASP A 201 11.76 -5.27 6.05
CA ASP A 201 10.93 -4.96 7.22
C ASP A 201 11.69 -5.20 8.54
N GLY A 202 11.68 -4.20 9.43
CA GLY A 202 12.43 -4.24 10.70
C GLY A 202 13.95 -4.06 10.58
N LYS A 203 14.48 -3.68 9.40
CA LYS A 203 15.92 -3.39 9.18
C LYS A 203 16.14 -1.91 8.90
N GLY A 204 17.22 -1.35 9.43
CA GLY A 204 17.64 0.00 9.08
C GLY A 204 19.04 0.39 9.52
N VAL A 205 19.33 1.68 9.50
CA VAL A 205 20.67 2.20 9.83
C VAL A 205 20.57 3.19 10.98
N PHE A 206 21.30 2.91 12.05
CA PHE A 206 21.50 3.87 13.12
C PHE A 206 22.65 4.81 12.75
N GLY A 207 22.33 6.09 12.56
CA GLY A 207 23.27 7.10 12.06
C GLY A 207 24.09 7.80 13.16
N GLY A 208 23.79 7.56 14.44
CA GLY A 208 24.56 8.06 15.58
C GLY A 208 23.72 8.47 16.79
N ASP A 209 24.32 8.38 17.98
CA ASP A 209 23.81 8.97 19.24
C ASP A 209 24.66 10.18 19.64
N MET A 210 24.12 10.98 20.56
CA MET A 210 24.87 12.03 21.24
C MET A 210 25.50 13.07 20.28
N ILE A 211 24.83 13.35 19.16
CA ILE A 211 25.33 14.22 18.07
C ILE A 211 25.30 15.69 18.52
N PRO A 212 26.45 16.34 18.79
CA PRO A 212 26.46 17.66 19.42
C PRO A 212 26.29 18.81 18.42
N ASN A 213 26.65 18.58 17.14
CA ASN A 213 26.80 19.59 16.08
C ASN A 213 25.57 19.70 15.15
N TYR A 214 24.49 18.97 15.42
CA TYR A 214 23.25 19.12 14.67
C TYR A 214 22.49 20.41 15.06
N PRO A 215 21.60 20.91 14.17
CA PRO A 215 20.86 22.15 14.43
C PRO A 215 20.06 22.10 15.75
N THR A 216 20.06 23.21 16.49
CA THR A 216 19.33 23.35 17.76
C THR A 216 18.28 24.45 17.69
N GLY A 217 17.25 24.38 18.54
CA GLY A 217 16.11 25.28 18.52
C GLY A 217 15.42 25.29 17.15
N ALA A 218 15.20 26.49 16.63
CA ALA A 218 14.64 26.73 15.29
C ALA A 218 15.72 27.10 14.25
N SER A 219 16.97 26.66 14.46
CA SER A 219 18.07 26.94 13.54
C SER A 219 17.80 26.39 12.14
N SER A 220 18.34 27.09 11.15
CA SER A 220 18.20 26.73 9.74
C SER A 220 18.80 25.36 9.46
N HIS A 221 18.17 24.59 8.58
CA HIS A 221 18.69 23.30 8.14
C HIS A 221 18.04 22.80 6.85
N SER A 222 18.64 21.75 6.28
CA SER A 222 18.05 20.95 5.23
C SER A 222 18.26 19.45 5.49
N THR A 223 17.30 18.63 5.08
CA THR A 223 17.34 17.16 5.17
C THR A 223 16.95 16.58 3.82
N GLU A 224 17.73 15.65 3.29
CA GLU A 224 17.64 15.16 1.92
C GLU A 224 17.84 13.65 1.84
N VAL A 225 17.16 13.01 0.88
CA VAL A 225 17.30 11.58 0.57
C VAL A 225 16.83 11.28 -0.86
N TRP A 226 17.48 10.32 -1.52
CA TRP A 226 16.88 9.56 -2.62
C TRP A 226 16.26 8.28 -2.05
N PHE A 227 15.03 7.96 -2.44
CA PHE A 227 14.37 6.73 -1.98
C PHE A 227 13.56 6.07 -3.08
N ARG A 228 13.41 4.74 -2.99
CA ARG A 228 12.51 3.92 -3.82
C ARG A 228 11.68 3.02 -2.90
N PRO A 229 10.42 3.37 -2.61
CA PRO A 229 9.62 2.66 -1.61
C PRO A 229 8.93 1.42 -2.19
N GLU A 230 8.74 0.38 -1.38
CA GLU A 230 7.92 -0.79 -1.73
C GLU A 230 6.51 -0.75 -1.13
N ARG A 231 6.31 0.05 -0.07
CA ARG A 231 5.01 0.30 0.56
C ARG A 231 4.95 1.70 1.18
N PRO A 232 3.76 2.30 1.32
CA PRO A 232 3.58 3.58 2.02
C PRO A 232 3.52 3.40 3.55
N ASN A 233 3.39 4.53 4.25
CA ASN A 233 3.28 4.67 5.71
C ASN A 233 4.55 4.27 6.47
N SER A 234 5.68 4.86 6.05
CA SER A 234 7.02 4.56 6.57
C SER A 234 7.86 5.81 6.81
N THR A 235 8.90 5.68 7.64
CA THR A 235 9.85 6.74 7.98
C THR A 235 11.14 6.60 7.17
N LEU A 236 11.47 7.61 6.36
CA LEU A 236 12.68 7.61 5.52
C LEU A 236 13.93 8.00 6.33
N ILE A 237 13.85 9.15 7.00
CA ILE A 237 14.92 9.70 7.84
C ILE A 237 14.29 10.42 9.03
N ALA A 238 14.88 10.24 10.21
CA ALA A 238 14.46 10.90 11.42
C ALA A 238 15.65 11.32 12.28
N TRP A 239 15.66 12.59 12.72
CA TRP A 239 16.69 13.09 13.63
C TRP A 239 16.17 14.09 14.67
N GLY A 240 16.91 14.23 15.77
CA GLY A 240 16.56 15.10 16.91
C GLY A 240 16.33 14.32 18.21
N ASN A 241 15.28 14.67 18.95
CA ASN A 241 14.95 14.11 20.26
C ASN A 241 13.45 13.81 20.39
N GLU A 242 13.10 12.74 21.11
CA GLU A 242 11.71 12.38 21.39
C GLU A 242 11.08 13.31 22.45
N GLN A 243 10.62 14.48 21.99
CA GLN A 243 9.92 15.50 22.79
C GLN A 243 9.13 16.45 21.87
N GLY A 244 8.22 17.24 22.46
CA GLY A 244 7.49 18.33 21.78
C GLY A 244 8.39 19.19 20.89
N GLN A 245 8.06 19.32 19.59
CA GLN A 245 8.80 20.14 18.61
C GLN A 245 10.30 19.79 18.47
N GLY A 246 10.72 18.63 18.97
CA GLY A 246 12.14 18.28 19.16
C GLY A 246 12.74 17.40 18.08
N LYS A 247 12.03 17.09 17.00
CA LYS A 247 12.46 16.16 15.96
C LYS A 247 12.06 16.60 14.56
N VAL A 248 12.79 16.11 13.57
CA VAL A 248 12.51 16.23 12.14
C VAL A 248 12.36 14.81 11.60
N VAL A 249 11.17 14.46 11.14
CA VAL A 249 10.85 13.11 10.62
C VAL A 249 10.28 13.25 9.21
N MET A 250 10.98 12.70 8.23
CA MET A 250 10.52 12.63 6.85
C MET A 250 9.83 11.28 6.62
N GLN A 251 8.57 11.32 6.19
CA GLN A 251 7.72 10.15 6.04
C GLN A 251 7.18 10.03 4.62
N TYR A 252 7.02 8.80 4.15
CA TYR A 252 6.26 8.46 2.96
C TYR A 252 4.90 7.91 3.41
N ARG A 253 3.81 8.62 3.09
CA ARG A 253 2.46 8.42 3.66
C ARG A 253 1.44 8.05 2.61
N SER A 254 0.28 7.55 3.03
CA SER A 254 -0.87 7.34 2.15
C SER A 254 -1.81 8.56 2.14
N PRO A 255 -2.55 8.83 1.04
CA PRO A 255 -2.19 8.43 -0.32
C PRO A 255 -0.72 8.81 -0.63
N PRO A 256 0.04 8.05 -1.43
CA PRO A 256 1.48 8.15 -1.59
C PRO A 256 2.01 9.57 -1.76
N HIS A 257 2.48 10.19 -0.68
CA HIS A 257 3.06 11.54 -0.68
C HIS A 257 4.11 11.64 0.42
N ILE A 258 4.92 12.70 0.37
CA ILE A 258 5.87 13.00 1.44
C ILE A 258 5.22 13.88 2.49
N GLN A 259 5.45 13.55 3.75
CA GLN A 259 5.07 14.35 4.91
C GLN A 259 6.29 14.58 5.80
N MET A 260 6.46 15.82 6.26
CA MET A 260 7.36 16.14 7.35
C MET A 260 6.57 16.21 8.66
N ASP A 261 6.82 15.25 9.56
CA ASP A 261 6.33 15.29 10.94
C ASP A 261 7.42 15.84 11.86
N CYS A 262 7.29 17.12 12.17
CA CYS A 262 8.13 17.88 13.08
C CYS A 262 7.41 18.14 14.43
N TYR A 263 6.49 17.23 14.81
CA TYR A 263 5.82 17.13 16.11
C TYR A 263 5.21 18.44 16.64
N PHE A 264 4.15 18.88 15.95
CA PHE A 264 3.35 20.09 16.23
C PHE A 264 4.17 21.41 16.18
N SER A 265 5.16 21.48 15.30
CA SER A 265 5.91 22.70 15.02
C SER A 265 5.62 23.25 13.61
N GLY A 266 6.05 24.47 13.35
CA GLY A 266 6.10 25.07 12.01
C GLY A 266 7.08 24.39 11.06
N GLY A 267 7.76 23.33 11.49
CA GLY A 267 8.50 22.41 10.61
C GLY A 267 7.60 21.42 9.86
N ASN A 268 6.31 21.30 10.23
CA ASN A 268 5.39 20.38 9.57
C ASN A 268 5.09 20.86 8.15
N VAL A 269 5.16 19.98 7.16
CA VAL A 269 4.74 20.29 5.78
C VAL A 269 4.31 19.01 5.07
N ASN A 270 3.20 19.08 4.32
CA ASN A 270 2.75 17.98 3.46
C ASN A 270 3.07 18.31 2.01
N GLY A 271 3.54 17.32 1.26
CA GLY A 271 3.68 17.37 -0.18
C GLY A 271 2.33 17.30 -0.88
N ALA A 272 2.19 18.03 -1.99
CA ALA A 272 0.98 18.03 -2.79
C ALA A 272 0.97 16.90 -3.85
N SER A 273 2.15 16.48 -4.30
CA SER A 273 2.27 15.50 -5.38
C SER A 273 2.18 14.06 -4.88
N ARG A 274 1.56 13.21 -5.71
CA ARG A 274 1.61 11.77 -5.51
C ARG A 274 2.98 11.22 -5.92
N VAL A 275 3.64 10.49 -5.02
CA VAL A 275 4.92 9.82 -5.26
C VAL A 275 4.67 8.32 -5.46
N ALA A 276 5.00 7.79 -6.64
CA ALA A 276 4.72 6.41 -6.98
C ALA A 276 5.52 5.41 -6.13
N VAL A 277 4.91 4.27 -5.81
CA VAL A 277 5.60 3.12 -5.23
C VAL A 277 6.51 2.50 -6.30
N GLY A 278 7.73 2.13 -5.93
CA GLY A 278 8.68 1.45 -6.81
C GLY A 278 9.55 2.37 -7.69
N ASP A 279 9.35 3.69 -7.64
CA ASP A 279 10.15 4.67 -8.40
C ASP A 279 11.13 5.42 -7.49
N TRP A 280 12.35 5.68 -8.00
CA TRP A 280 13.31 6.54 -7.33
C TRP A 280 12.81 7.99 -7.31
N THR A 281 12.79 8.59 -6.12
CA THR A 281 12.35 9.96 -5.91
C THR A 281 13.36 10.70 -5.03
N HIS A 282 13.69 11.93 -5.44
CA HIS A 282 14.54 12.84 -4.66
C HIS A 282 13.68 13.75 -3.82
N VAL A 283 14.01 13.88 -2.53
CA VAL A 283 13.27 14.71 -1.60
C VAL A 283 14.21 15.60 -0.82
N VAL A 284 13.87 16.89 -0.72
CA VAL A 284 14.58 17.84 0.13
C VAL A 284 13.58 18.60 0.99
N HIS A 285 13.77 18.55 2.30
CA HIS A 285 13.12 19.42 3.26
C HIS A 285 14.08 20.54 3.65
N THR A 286 13.58 21.77 3.70
CA THR A 286 14.34 22.93 4.20
C THR A 286 13.52 23.67 5.26
N TYR A 287 14.18 24.13 6.32
CA TYR A 287 13.53 24.87 7.39
C TYR A 287 14.35 26.10 7.81
N ARG A 288 13.67 27.23 8.05
CA ARG A 288 14.22 28.43 8.69
C ARG A 288 13.12 29.24 9.36
N GLU A 289 13.27 29.52 10.66
CA GLU A 289 12.40 30.47 11.40
C GLU A 289 10.89 30.20 11.24
N GLY A 290 10.46 28.94 11.22
CA GLY A 290 9.05 28.57 11.05
C GLY A 290 8.55 28.55 9.60
N GLU A 291 9.45 28.72 8.63
CA GLU A 291 9.19 28.41 7.22
C GLU A 291 9.74 27.02 6.92
N ALA A 292 8.86 26.08 6.55
CA ALA A 292 9.20 24.75 6.05
C ALA A 292 8.84 24.65 4.57
N LYS A 293 9.75 24.13 3.76
CA LYS A 293 9.54 23.82 2.34
C LYS A 293 9.93 22.39 2.06
N LEU A 294 9.16 21.77 1.19
CA LEU A 294 9.39 20.43 0.71
C LEU A 294 9.52 20.46 -0.80
N TYR A 295 10.58 19.86 -1.32
CA TYR A 295 10.84 19.72 -2.74
C TYR A 295 10.84 18.24 -3.11
N VAL A 296 10.22 17.90 -4.22
CA VAL A 296 10.20 16.57 -4.81
C VAL A 296 10.78 16.68 -6.22
N ASN A 297 11.80 15.87 -6.52
CA ASN A 297 12.48 15.85 -7.83
C ASN A 297 12.92 17.25 -8.30
N GLY A 298 13.51 18.03 -7.39
CA GLY A 298 14.01 19.37 -7.69
C GLY A 298 12.95 20.48 -7.77
N VAL A 299 11.66 20.17 -7.57
CA VAL A 299 10.53 21.12 -7.69
C VAL A 299 9.86 21.32 -6.33
N LEU A 300 9.47 22.56 -6.02
CA LEU A 300 8.73 22.87 -4.80
C LEU A 300 7.36 22.16 -4.81
N ASP A 301 7.09 21.36 -3.79
CA ASP A 301 5.90 20.50 -3.70
C ASP A 301 4.99 20.85 -2.51
N GLY A 302 5.56 21.42 -1.44
CA GLY A 302 4.81 21.80 -0.26
C GLY A 302 5.46 22.96 0.50
N THR A 303 4.64 23.79 1.12
CA THR A 303 5.09 24.90 1.96
C THR A 303 4.24 24.98 3.23
N ASN A 304 4.88 25.21 4.37
CA ASN A 304 4.23 25.74 5.56
C ASN A 304 4.96 27.03 5.97
N ILE A 305 4.21 28.12 6.11
CA ILE A 305 4.74 29.41 6.51
C ILE A 305 4.02 29.83 7.79
N ARG A 306 4.71 29.71 8.93
CA ARG A 306 4.28 30.21 10.25
C ARG A 306 2.99 29.58 10.81
N GLU A 307 2.57 28.40 10.34
CA GLU A 307 1.55 27.62 11.04
C GLU A 307 2.20 26.74 12.12
N GLY A 308 1.93 27.02 13.39
CA GLY A 308 2.48 26.28 14.54
C GLY A 308 3.64 26.98 15.26
N GLY A 309 4.04 26.45 16.41
CA GLY A 309 5.17 26.97 17.18
C GLY A 309 6.53 26.63 16.53
N PRO A 310 7.61 27.35 16.83
CA PRO A 310 8.92 27.05 16.25
C PRO A 310 9.42 25.65 16.65
N LEU A 311 10.28 25.06 15.80
CA LEU A 311 11.08 23.89 16.21
C LEU A 311 11.89 24.20 17.48
N ASN A 312 12.03 23.19 18.33
CA ASN A 312 12.77 23.24 19.59
C ASN A 312 13.71 22.03 19.70
N LEU A 313 14.54 21.87 18.66
CA LEU A 313 15.55 20.82 18.58
C LEU A 313 16.55 20.97 19.74
N ARG A 314 16.90 19.88 20.43
CA ARG A 314 17.91 19.91 21.49
C ARG A 314 19.18 19.22 21.04
N THR A 315 20.25 19.57 21.73
CA THR A 315 21.52 18.86 21.65
C THR A 315 21.74 18.10 22.96
N PRO A 316 22.30 16.89 22.92
CA PRO A 316 22.69 16.19 21.70
C PRO A 316 21.53 15.52 20.97
N ALA A 317 21.62 15.46 19.64
CA ALA A 317 20.65 14.85 18.75
C ALA A 317 20.96 13.36 18.49
N ARG A 318 20.06 12.69 17.78
CA ARG A 318 20.17 11.31 17.28
C ARG A 318 19.73 11.24 15.83
N LEU A 319 20.18 10.24 15.08
CA LEU A 319 19.78 10.01 13.69
C LEU A 319 19.47 8.54 13.43
N TYR A 320 18.37 8.29 12.73
CA TYR A 320 17.96 6.99 12.22
C TYR A 320 17.55 7.10 10.75
N LEU A 321 17.94 6.10 9.96
CA LEU A 321 17.53 5.94 8.56
C LEU A 321 16.63 4.71 8.46
N GLY A 322 15.52 4.84 7.74
CA GLY A 322 14.49 3.80 7.59
C GLY A 322 13.63 3.56 8.84
N GLY A 323 13.61 4.49 9.81
CA GLY A 323 12.88 4.31 11.07
C GLY A 323 13.13 5.39 12.11
N TRP A 324 12.68 5.14 13.35
CA TRP A 324 12.90 6.01 14.51
C TRP A 324 13.05 5.19 15.80
N TYR A 325 14.08 5.48 16.61
CA TYR A 325 14.36 4.77 17.88
C TYR A 325 14.37 3.23 17.75
N ASN A 326 15.10 2.72 16.74
CA ASN A 326 15.22 1.28 16.40
C ASN A 326 13.91 0.59 15.99
N ASN A 327 12.84 1.36 15.76
CA ASN A 327 11.66 0.86 15.06
C ASN A 327 11.80 1.22 13.57
N TYR A 328 12.21 0.24 12.78
CA TYR A 328 12.47 0.39 11.34
C TYR A 328 11.27 -0.09 10.53
N ASP A 329 10.53 0.85 9.95
CA ASP A 329 9.25 0.62 9.26
C ASP A 329 9.35 0.77 7.73
N PHE A 330 10.43 1.38 7.24
CA PHE A 330 10.70 1.55 5.81
C PHE A 330 11.07 0.23 5.14
N VAL A 331 10.42 -0.03 4.00
CA VAL A 331 10.74 -1.14 3.12
C VAL A 331 10.96 -0.60 1.72
N GLY A 332 12.15 -0.83 1.18
CA GLY A 332 12.61 -0.28 -0.10
C GLY A 332 14.06 0.17 -0.04
N ASP A 333 14.47 1.05 -0.95
CA ASP A 333 15.88 1.44 -1.11
C ASP A 333 16.10 2.90 -0.72
N LEU A 334 17.21 3.20 -0.03
CA LEU A 334 17.68 4.55 0.25
C LEU A 334 19.07 4.78 -0.34
N ASP A 335 19.29 5.98 -0.86
CA ASP A 335 20.55 6.48 -1.39
C ASP A 335 20.75 7.96 -1.03
N GLU A 336 22.00 8.42 -1.03
CA GLU A 336 22.36 9.85 -0.94
C GLU A 336 21.67 10.63 0.20
N VAL A 337 21.79 10.13 1.42
CA VAL A 337 21.16 10.76 2.60
C VAL A 337 22.02 11.90 3.13
N ARG A 338 21.43 13.09 3.34
CA ARG A 338 22.20 14.28 3.77
C ARG A 338 21.48 15.10 4.84
N VAL A 339 22.26 15.62 5.79
CA VAL A 339 21.83 16.64 6.76
C VAL A 339 22.75 17.86 6.63
N SER A 340 22.15 19.04 6.50
CA SER A 340 22.88 20.32 6.33
C SER A 340 22.42 21.38 7.33
N LYS A 341 23.35 22.23 7.79
CA LYS A 341 23.07 23.36 8.71
C LYS A 341 22.54 24.63 8.05
N VAL A 342 22.26 24.57 6.75
CA VAL A 342 21.82 25.69 5.92
C VAL A 342 20.52 25.35 5.21
N VAL A 343 19.75 26.36 4.82
CA VAL A 343 18.65 26.22 3.87
C VAL A 343 19.23 26.11 2.46
N ARG A 344 19.06 24.97 1.79
CA ARG A 344 19.39 24.85 0.37
C ARG A 344 18.42 25.68 -0.47
N SER A 345 18.95 26.50 -1.39
CA SER A 345 18.12 27.33 -2.25
C SER A 345 17.37 26.47 -3.29
N PRO A 346 16.29 26.96 -3.90
CA PRO A 346 15.60 26.26 -4.98
C PRO A 346 16.56 25.86 -6.12
N GLU A 347 17.51 26.73 -6.46
CA GLU A 347 18.52 26.47 -7.51
C GLU A 347 19.49 25.36 -7.10
N TRP A 348 19.90 25.32 -5.83
CA TRP A 348 20.72 24.22 -5.29
C TRP A 348 19.98 22.89 -5.40
N VAL A 349 18.73 22.85 -4.96
CA VAL A 349 17.90 21.64 -4.95
C VAL A 349 17.63 21.15 -6.37
N LYS A 350 17.31 22.06 -7.30
CA LYS A 350 17.17 21.75 -8.73
C LYS A 350 18.47 21.19 -9.30
N LEU A 351 19.62 21.79 -8.99
CA LEU A 351 20.93 21.29 -9.44
C LEU A 351 21.22 19.89 -8.93
N GLN A 352 20.94 19.59 -7.66
CA GLN A 352 21.13 18.25 -7.11
C GLN A 352 20.35 17.22 -7.93
N PHE A 353 19.04 17.44 -8.14
CA PHE A 353 18.23 16.53 -8.92
C PHE A 353 18.75 16.38 -10.37
N GLU A 354 19.03 17.51 -11.03
CA GLU A 354 19.48 17.54 -12.43
C GLU A 354 20.87 16.95 -12.65
N ASN A 355 21.71 16.90 -11.61
CA ASN A 355 23.06 16.33 -11.65
C ASN A 355 23.11 14.86 -11.22
N GLN A 356 22.29 14.48 -10.24
CA GLN A 356 22.35 13.16 -9.61
C GLN A 356 21.54 12.09 -10.35
N LYS A 357 20.49 12.44 -11.10
CA LYS A 357 19.73 11.44 -11.87
C LYS A 357 20.57 10.76 -12.98
N PRO A 358 20.30 9.50 -13.39
CA PRO A 358 21.11 8.79 -14.40
C PRO A 358 21.27 9.53 -15.74
N ASN A 359 20.20 10.19 -16.22
CA ASN A 359 20.18 10.99 -17.44
C ASN A 359 20.32 12.48 -17.11
N GLN A 360 21.38 12.82 -16.37
CA GLN A 360 21.65 14.16 -15.87
C GLN A 360 21.86 15.20 -16.98
N SER A 361 21.47 16.44 -16.72
CA SER A 361 21.51 17.54 -17.68
C SER A 361 22.68 18.51 -17.47
N LEU A 362 23.33 18.48 -16.30
CA LEU A 362 24.35 19.47 -15.89
C LEU A 362 25.74 19.25 -16.50
N VAL A 363 26.30 18.06 -16.37
CA VAL A 363 27.71 17.77 -16.67
C VAL A 363 27.80 17.15 -18.07
N GLY A 364 28.85 17.50 -18.82
CA GLY A 364 29.16 16.90 -20.11
C GLY A 364 30.08 15.69 -20.05
N ALA A 365 30.21 14.98 -21.16
CA ALA A 365 31.32 14.03 -21.37
C ALA A 365 32.69 14.75 -21.36
N LEU A 366 33.77 13.97 -21.19
CA LEU A 366 35.12 14.44 -21.52
C LEU A 366 35.17 14.75 -23.03
N VAL A 367 35.42 16.01 -23.39
CA VAL A 367 35.32 16.49 -24.77
C VAL A 367 36.27 15.72 -25.68
N GLN A 368 35.69 15.00 -26.64
CA GLN A 368 36.45 14.24 -27.63
C GLN A 368 37.06 15.19 -28.67
N PRO A 369 38.28 14.94 -29.18
CA PRO A 369 38.87 15.77 -30.21
C PRO A 369 38.09 15.67 -31.55
N GLY A 370 38.23 16.70 -32.38
CA GLY A 370 37.61 16.78 -33.72
C GLY A 370 36.32 17.62 -33.75
N ASN A 371 35.63 17.60 -34.90
CA ASN A 371 34.39 18.36 -35.14
C ASN A 371 33.32 17.54 -35.90
N GLU A 372 33.54 16.23 -36.08
CA GLU A 372 32.62 15.36 -36.81
C GLU A 372 31.33 15.14 -36.00
N PHE A 373 30.18 15.31 -36.64
CA PHE A 373 28.87 14.95 -36.10
C PHE A 373 28.13 14.02 -37.07
N SER A 374 28.06 12.74 -36.74
CA SER A 374 27.46 11.70 -37.58
C SER A 374 26.84 10.58 -36.75
N VAL A 375 25.91 9.85 -37.34
CA VAL A 375 25.30 8.64 -36.77
C VAL A 375 25.60 7.46 -37.68
N SER A 376 25.74 6.25 -37.13
CA SER A 376 26.03 5.05 -37.92
C SER A 376 24.98 4.75 -38.98
N GLN A 377 23.71 5.09 -38.71
CA GLN A 377 22.59 4.91 -39.63
C GLN A 377 21.45 5.89 -39.32
N PRO A 378 20.77 6.45 -40.35
CA PRO A 378 19.66 7.38 -40.17
C PRO A 378 18.31 6.67 -39.95
N GLN A 379 18.26 5.35 -40.06
CA GLN A 379 17.05 4.56 -39.87
C GLN A 379 17.38 3.16 -39.32
N LEU A 380 16.42 2.58 -38.61
CA LEU A 380 16.50 1.27 -37.99
C LEU A 380 15.19 0.51 -38.14
N ALA A 381 15.28 -0.76 -38.48
CA ALA A 381 14.19 -1.72 -38.34
C ALA A 381 14.56 -2.70 -37.23
N VAL A 382 13.79 -2.72 -36.15
CA VAL A 382 14.07 -3.56 -34.97
C VAL A 382 12.89 -4.50 -34.78
N ARG A 383 13.15 -5.80 -34.65
CA ARG A 383 12.10 -6.72 -34.26
C ARG A 383 11.75 -6.50 -32.79
N GLU A 384 10.50 -6.67 -32.43
CA GLU A 384 10.12 -6.64 -31.03
C GLU A 384 10.89 -7.65 -30.17
N ASN A 385 11.04 -7.33 -28.89
CA ASN A 385 11.92 -8.00 -27.93
C ASN A 385 13.40 -8.10 -28.34
N GLN A 386 13.80 -7.50 -29.46
CA GLN A 386 15.19 -7.32 -29.85
C GLN A 386 15.68 -5.91 -29.53
N SER A 387 16.98 -5.72 -29.67
CA SER A 387 17.64 -4.43 -29.57
C SER A 387 18.49 -4.15 -30.81
N ALA A 388 18.68 -2.87 -31.10
CA ALA A 388 19.63 -2.42 -32.10
C ALA A 388 20.43 -1.25 -31.54
N THR A 389 21.74 -1.26 -31.78
CA THR A 389 22.65 -0.21 -31.31
C THR A 389 22.90 0.81 -32.41
N ILE A 390 22.74 2.08 -32.07
CA ILE A 390 23.17 3.22 -32.88
C ILE A 390 24.43 3.77 -32.23
N THR A 391 25.42 4.11 -33.04
CA THR A 391 26.60 4.86 -32.59
C THR A 391 26.57 6.26 -33.18
N ALA A 392 27.07 7.23 -32.43
CA ALA A 392 27.21 8.61 -32.86
C ALA A 392 28.66 9.05 -32.66
N LYS A 393 29.15 9.85 -33.59
CA LYS A 393 30.36 10.66 -33.40
C LYS A 393 29.92 12.09 -33.13
N ALA A 394 30.51 12.72 -32.12
CA ALA A 394 30.28 14.14 -31.81
C ALA A 394 31.55 14.75 -31.21
N GLY A 395 32.66 14.68 -31.96
CA GLY A 395 33.92 15.31 -31.54
C GLY A 395 33.73 16.81 -31.37
N GLY A 396 34.25 17.38 -30.27
CA GLY A 396 34.09 18.79 -29.88
C GLY A 396 32.79 19.11 -29.13
N ALA A 397 31.86 18.15 -28.98
CA ALA A 397 30.64 18.37 -28.24
C ALA A 397 30.93 18.45 -26.73
N GLN A 398 30.34 19.46 -26.09
CA GLN A 398 30.37 19.67 -24.65
C GLN A 398 29.34 18.79 -23.92
N LYS A 399 28.27 18.36 -24.60
CA LYS A 399 27.29 17.42 -24.06
C LYS A 399 26.58 16.68 -25.19
N VAL A 400 26.23 15.41 -24.95
CA VAL A 400 25.48 14.58 -25.90
C VAL A 400 24.24 14.04 -25.21
N LEU A 401 23.09 14.10 -25.89
CA LEU A 401 21.83 13.54 -25.40
C LEU A 401 21.22 12.63 -26.45
N TRP A 402 20.65 11.53 -26.00
CA TRP A 402 19.76 10.68 -26.77
C TRP A 402 18.33 10.92 -26.29
N ILE A 403 17.48 11.36 -27.20
CA ILE A 403 16.09 11.71 -26.94
C ILE A 403 15.23 10.72 -27.72
N LEU A 404 14.41 9.94 -27.01
CA LEU A 404 13.48 9.00 -27.62
C LEU A 404 12.09 9.62 -27.65
N LYS A 405 11.54 9.78 -28.85
CA LYS A 405 10.13 10.09 -29.07
C LYS A 405 9.38 8.81 -29.43
N ARG A 406 8.49 8.37 -28.55
CA ARG A 406 7.67 7.16 -28.70
C ARG A 406 6.34 7.34 -27.98
N ASP A 407 5.24 6.88 -28.57
CA ASP A 407 3.89 6.94 -28.00
C ASP A 407 3.45 8.35 -27.53
N GLY A 408 3.77 9.36 -28.35
CA GLY A 408 3.47 10.77 -28.05
C GLY A 408 4.27 11.37 -26.89
N ARG A 409 5.23 10.63 -26.33
CA ARG A 409 6.11 11.08 -25.25
C ARG A 409 7.54 11.23 -25.76
N GLU A 410 8.20 12.26 -25.27
CA GLU A 410 9.62 12.51 -25.50
C GLU A 410 10.36 12.32 -24.17
N SER A 411 11.43 11.52 -24.17
CA SER A 411 12.23 11.29 -22.98
C SER A 411 13.73 11.25 -23.31
N ILE A 412 14.54 11.80 -22.41
CA ILE A 412 15.99 11.63 -22.48
C ILE A 412 16.30 10.22 -21.98
N VAL A 413 16.87 9.40 -22.85
CA VAL A 413 17.13 7.97 -22.59
C VAL A 413 18.59 7.65 -22.31
N ALA A 414 19.51 8.53 -22.70
CA ALA A 414 20.91 8.49 -22.32
C ALA A 414 21.54 9.88 -22.47
N THR A 415 22.51 10.20 -21.61
CA THR A 415 23.33 11.40 -21.72
C THR A 415 24.79 11.01 -21.72
N ASP A 416 25.60 11.74 -22.49
CA ASP A 416 27.06 11.60 -22.53
C ASP A 416 27.49 10.18 -22.96
N ARG A 417 26.71 9.59 -23.86
CA ARG A 417 26.97 8.29 -24.49
C ARG A 417 27.17 8.46 -25.99
N PHE A 418 28.17 7.79 -26.55
CA PHE A 418 28.40 7.75 -28.01
C PHE A 418 27.76 6.51 -28.67
N SER A 419 27.09 5.68 -27.88
CA SER A 419 26.24 4.62 -28.38
C SER A 419 24.96 4.52 -27.56
N TYR A 420 23.86 4.15 -28.21
CA TYR A 420 22.60 3.86 -27.55
C TYR A 420 22.00 2.58 -28.14
N ALA A 421 21.70 1.63 -27.25
CA ALA A 421 20.99 0.41 -27.61
C ALA A 421 19.48 0.65 -27.46
N PHE A 422 18.81 0.91 -28.58
CA PHE A 422 17.35 0.95 -28.59
C PHE A 422 16.81 -0.45 -28.35
N LYS A 423 16.04 -0.62 -27.28
CA LYS A 423 15.31 -1.85 -26.97
C LYS A 423 13.88 -1.67 -27.47
N ALA A 424 13.49 -2.47 -28.46
CA ALA A 424 12.13 -2.39 -29.00
C ALA A 424 11.07 -2.70 -27.93
N GLY A 425 11.39 -3.64 -27.04
CA GLY A 425 10.40 -4.24 -26.15
C GLY A 425 9.30 -4.94 -26.94
N ARG A 426 8.24 -5.35 -26.26
CA ARG A 426 7.04 -5.89 -26.90
C ARG A 426 6.16 -4.73 -27.38
N VAL A 427 5.63 -4.83 -28.59
CA VAL A 427 4.70 -3.85 -29.18
C VAL A 427 3.43 -4.55 -29.64
N SER A 428 2.30 -3.85 -29.65
CA SER A 428 1.04 -4.42 -30.14
C SER A 428 0.27 -3.42 -30.99
N SER A 429 0.08 -3.74 -32.27
CA SER A 429 -0.76 -2.97 -33.19
C SER A 429 -2.25 -3.01 -32.80
N PHE A 430 -2.65 -3.90 -31.89
CA PHE A 430 -3.95 -3.88 -31.24
C PHE A 430 -4.04 -2.66 -30.31
N ALA A 431 -4.63 -1.56 -30.81
CA ALA A 431 -5.06 -0.48 -29.94
C ALA A 431 -5.99 -1.05 -28.85
N PRO A 432 -5.82 -0.68 -27.57
CA PRO A 432 -6.70 -1.16 -26.52
C PRO A 432 -8.15 -0.82 -26.88
N GLN A 433 -9.05 -1.81 -26.81
CA GLN A 433 -10.48 -1.54 -26.90
C GLN A 433 -10.80 -0.44 -25.88
N LYS A 434 -11.38 0.66 -26.38
CA LYS A 434 -11.81 1.81 -25.58
C LYS A 434 -12.83 1.38 -24.54
N ASN A 435 -12.36 0.97 -23.36
CA ASN A 435 -13.09 0.98 -22.10
C ASN A 435 -12.16 1.51 -21.01
N ALA A 436 -11.69 2.74 -21.20
CA ALA A 436 -11.14 3.56 -20.14
C ALA A 436 -11.41 5.02 -20.50
N SER A 437 -12.14 5.71 -19.62
CA SER A 437 -12.53 7.12 -19.73
C SER A 437 -11.34 8.06 -19.50
N PHE A 438 -10.32 7.99 -20.36
CA PHE A 438 -9.28 9.00 -20.47
C PHE A 438 -9.33 9.61 -21.87
N ARG A 439 -10.00 10.78 -21.97
CA ARG A 439 -9.91 11.64 -23.15
C ARG A 439 -8.56 12.35 -23.12
N GLY A 440 -7.61 11.96 -23.98
CA GLY A 440 -6.35 12.71 -24.10
C GLY A 440 -5.37 12.29 -25.19
N ALA A 441 -5.21 11.01 -25.50
CA ALA A 441 -4.19 10.59 -26.47
C ALA A 441 -4.76 10.46 -27.89
N LYS A 442 -4.34 11.35 -28.81
CA LYS A 442 -4.42 11.09 -30.24
C LYS A 442 -3.58 9.84 -30.54
N GLY A 443 -4.09 8.96 -31.41
CA GLY A 443 -3.44 7.69 -31.74
C GLY A 443 -2.15 7.91 -32.51
N ASP A 444 -1.02 7.76 -31.82
CA ASP A 444 0.31 7.69 -32.43
C ASP A 444 0.66 6.23 -32.75
N ASN A 445 1.44 6.01 -33.81
CA ASN A 445 1.82 4.69 -34.29
C ASN A 445 2.89 4.06 -33.37
N ILE A 446 2.47 3.14 -32.50
CA ILE A 446 3.32 2.44 -31.52
C ILE A 446 4.44 1.58 -32.15
N LEU A 447 4.34 1.34 -33.46
CA LEU A 447 5.36 0.65 -34.28
C LEU A 447 6.44 1.61 -34.80
N SER A 448 6.35 2.90 -34.49
CA SER A 448 7.33 3.89 -34.89
C SER A 448 7.88 4.64 -33.68
N ALA A 449 9.18 4.91 -33.71
CA ALA A 449 9.83 5.81 -32.78
C ALA A 449 10.83 6.69 -33.54
N THR A 450 11.13 7.85 -32.97
CA THR A 450 12.23 8.68 -33.44
C THR A 450 13.24 8.76 -32.32
N LEU A 451 14.47 8.34 -32.58
CA LEU A 451 15.59 8.56 -31.67
C LEU A 451 16.38 9.74 -32.21
N THR A 452 16.47 10.82 -31.45
CA THR A 452 17.25 12.01 -31.80
C THR A 452 18.53 12.01 -30.99
N VAL A 453 19.68 12.08 -31.66
CA VAL A 453 20.93 12.46 -30.98
C VAL A 453 21.10 13.97 -31.08
N LYS A 454 21.30 14.62 -29.93
CA LYS A 454 21.54 16.06 -29.79
C LYS A 454 22.95 16.26 -29.23
N ALA A 455 23.82 16.92 -29.99
CA ALA A 455 25.16 17.28 -29.57
C ALA A 455 25.25 18.80 -29.37
N ILE A 456 25.64 19.22 -28.18
CA ILE A 456 25.74 20.62 -27.78
C ILE A 456 27.20 21.03 -27.87
N TYR A 457 27.52 21.99 -28.73
CA TYR A 457 28.85 22.58 -28.90
C TYR A 457 28.90 23.96 -28.23
N ALA A 458 30.08 24.58 -28.19
CA ALA A 458 30.26 25.91 -27.60
C ALA A 458 29.34 26.97 -28.23
N ASN A 459 29.15 26.94 -29.55
CA ASN A 459 28.46 27.99 -30.30
C ASN A 459 27.22 27.50 -31.07
N GLU A 460 26.95 26.19 -31.08
CA GLU A 460 25.86 25.60 -31.86
C GLU A 460 25.33 24.33 -31.22
N VAL A 461 24.13 23.92 -31.60
CA VAL A 461 23.54 22.63 -31.25
C VAL A 461 23.24 21.89 -32.55
N LYS A 462 23.72 20.66 -32.67
CA LYS A 462 23.45 19.80 -33.82
C LYS A 462 22.56 18.64 -33.41
N THR A 463 21.61 18.31 -34.26
CA THR A 463 20.71 17.17 -34.07
C THR A 463 20.69 16.25 -35.29
N LYS A 464 20.50 14.96 -35.06
CA LYS A 464 20.20 13.95 -36.08
C LYS A 464 19.08 13.07 -35.57
N ASP A 465 18.02 12.96 -36.38
CA ASP A 465 16.93 12.04 -36.13
C ASP A 465 17.23 10.69 -36.80
N ILE A 466 16.98 9.62 -36.05
CA ILE A 466 17.00 8.25 -36.50
C ILE A 466 15.56 7.73 -36.48
N ALA A 467 15.04 7.40 -37.66
CA ALA A 467 13.71 6.80 -37.79
C ALA A 467 13.76 5.33 -37.39
N ILE A 468 12.99 4.92 -36.39
CA ILE A 468 12.92 3.55 -35.92
C ILE A 468 11.55 2.96 -36.27
N THR A 469 11.56 1.82 -36.95
CA THR A 469 10.37 0.99 -37.16
C THR A 469 10.50 -0.29 -36.32
N VAL A 470 9.47 -0.60 -35.54
CA VAL A 470 9.38 -1.85 -34.78
C VAL A 470 8.39 -2.78 -35.47
N SER A 471 8.77 -4.04 -35.68
CA SER A 471 7.85 -5.05 -36.21
C SER A 471 7.06 -5.74 -35.08
N ASP A 472 5.74 -5.76 -35.22
CA ASP A 472 4.80 -6.57 -34.42
C ASP A 472 4.52 -7.89 -35.15
N ASP A 473 5.19 -8.97 -34.74
CA ASP A 473 5.24 -10.30 -35.39
C ASP A 473 4.99 -11.45 -34.37
N ILE A 474 4.96 -11.15 -33.08
CA ILE A 474 4.55 -12.00 -31.98
C ILE A 474 3.02 -11.81 -31.86
N PRO A 475 2.22 -12.87 -32.01
CA PRO A 475 0.79 -12.76 -31.85
C PRO A 475 0.41 -12.57 -30.37
N GLU A 476 -0.66 -11.81 -30.10
CA GLU A 476 -1.26 -11.72 -28.76
C GLU A 476 -2.02 -13.01 -28.41
N PRO A 477 -2.23 -13.32 -27.10
CA PRO A 477 -3.00 -14.48 -26.70
C PRO A 477 -4.44 -14.44 -27.26
N VAL A 478 -4.79 -15.43 -28.09
CA VAL A 478 -6.17 -15.64 -28.56
C VAL A 478 -6.76 -16.77 -27.74
N PHE A 479 -7.64 -16.44 -26.81
CA PHE A 479 -8.16 -17.41 -25.87
C PHE A 479 -9.65 -17.26 -25.58
N THR A 480 -10.25 -18.36 -25.14
CA THR A 480 -11.56 -18.42 -24.51
C THR A 480 -11.42 -18.95 -23.09
N LEU A 481 -12.44 -18.75 -22.26
CA LEU A 481 -12.50 -19.36 -20.94
C LEU A 481 -13.38 -20.61 -20.99
N ALA A 482 -12.88 -21.72 -20.46
CA ALA A 482 -13.65 -22.93 -20.24
C ALA A 482 -14.04 -23.05 -18.77
N ALA A 483 -15.35 -23.15 -18.52
CA ALA A 483 -15.96 -23.39 -17.21
C ALA A 483 -17.35 -24.01 -17.42
N PRO A 484 -17.93 -24.69 -16.42
CA PRO A 484 -19.32 -25.10 -16.49
C PRO A 484 -20.25 -23.88 -16.53
N ALA A 485 -21.36 -23.97 -17.28
CA ALA A 485 -22.36 -22.90 -17.36
C ALA A 485 -23.12 -22.70 -16.03
N THR A 486 -23.25 -23.77 -15.25
CA THR A 486 -23.94 -23.80 -13.97
C THR A 486 -23.05 -24.44 -12.91
N TRP A 487 -23.14 -23.97 -11.68
CA TRP A 487 -22.40 -24.52 -10.55
C TRP A 487 -23.26 -24.60 -9.30
N ASP A 488 -23.19 -25.71 -8.58
CA ASP A 488 -23.91 -25.91 -7.32
C ASP A 488 -23.27 -25.18 -6.12
N GLY A 489 -22.09 -24.58 -6.33
CA GLY A 489 -21.35 -23.88 -5.30
C GLY A 489 -20.68 -24.79 -4.27
N ARG A 490 -20.62 -26.12 -4.47
CA ARG A 490 -20.06 -27.11 -3.54
C ARG A 490 -19.03 -28.02 -4.18
N GLU A 491 -19.27 -28.47 -5.40
CA GLU A 491 -18.26 -29.23 -6.16
C GLU A 491 -17.09 -28.31 -6.52
N THR A 492 -15.85 -28.80 -6.48
CA THR A 492 -14.71 -27.99 -6.93
C THR A 492 -14.71 -27.94 -8.46
N ILE A 493 -14.68 -26.74 -9.02
CA ILE A 493 -14.61 -26.52 -10.47
C ILE A 493 -13.38 -25.70 -10.84
N GLU A 494 -12.98 -25.78 -12.10
CA GLU A 494 -11.85 -25.03 -12.65
C GLU A 494 -12.35 -24.07 -13.74
N VAL A 495 -11.80 -22.87 -13.78
CA VAL A 495 -11.88 -21.97 -14.92
C VAL A 495 -10.51 -21.92 -15.57
N VAL A 496 -10.45 -22.41 -16.81
CA VAL A 496 -9.20 -22.63 -17.53
C VAL A 496 -9.15 -21.76 -18.78
N PRO A 497 -8.08 -20.98 -19.01
CA PRO A 497 -7.89 -20.29 -20.26
C PRO A 497 -7.46 -21.27 -21.36
N GLN A 498 -8.19 -21.27 -22.46
CA GLN A 498 -7.89 -22.09 -23.64
C GLN A 498 -7.26 -21.21 -24.72
N ILE A 499 -5.92 -21.15 -24.73
CA ILE A 499 -5.15 -20.32 -25.65
C ILE A 499 -4.94 -21.05 -26.97
N SER A 500 -5.75 -20.70 -27.97
CA SER A 500 -5.79 -21.35 -29.29
C SER A 500 -4.51 -21.19 -30.11
N ASN A 501 -3.76 -20.11 -29.91
CA ASN A 501 -2.55 -19.78 -30.67
C ASN A 501 -1.24 -19.94 -29.88
N LEU A 502 -1.24 -20.71 -28.78
CA LEU A 502 -0.07 -20.89 -27.91
C LEU A 502 1.18 -21.36 -28.68
N ALA A 503 1.04 -22.33 -29.58
CA ALA A 503 2.14 -22.83 -30.40
C ALA A 503 2.77 -21.75 -31.29
N ALA A 504 1.95 -20.82 -31.84
CA ALA A 504 2.44 -19.72 -32.64
C ALA A 504 3.22 -18.70 -31.79
N MET A 505 2.76 -18.42 -30.57
CA MET A 505 3.49 -17.57 -29.62
C MET A 505 4.81 -18.22 -29.17
N GLN A 506 4.80 -19.53 -28.86
CA GLN A 506 5.99 -20.30 -28.49
C GLN A 506 7.05 -20.29 -29.59
N ALA A 507 6.64 -20.44 -30.85
CA ALA A 507 7.55 -20.36 -32.00
C ALA A 507 8.28 -19.00 -32.13
N LYS A 508 7.74 -17.94 -31.51
CA LYS A 508 8.34 -16.60 -31.45
C LYS A 508 8.98 -16.27 -30.09
N GLY A 509 9.09 -17.25 -29.18
CA GLY A 509 9.69 -17.07 -27.85
C GLY A 509 8.80 -16.36 -26.83
N ALA A 510 7.48 -16.32 -27.04
CA ALA A 510 6.50 -15.65 -26.17
C ALA A 510 5.44 -16.63 -25.62
N GLY A 511 5.87 -17.85 -25.28
CA GLY A 511 4.99 -18.91 -24.78
C GLY A 511 4.54 -18.74 -23.33
N ASP A 512 5.30 -17.98 -22.54
CA ASP A 512 4.96 -17.67 -21.15
C ASP A 512 3.89 -16.59 -21.11
N VAL A 513 2.85 -16.81 -20.31
CA VAL A 513 1.72 -15.89 -20.18
C VAL A 513 1.49 -15.52 -18.73
N HIS A 514 1.10 -14.27 -18.51
CA HIS A 514 0.66 -13.77 -17.22
C HIS A 514 -0.86 -13.74 -17.20
N VAL A 515 -1.47 -14.40 -16.21
CA VAL A 515 -2.92 -14.44 -16.05
C VAL A 515 -3.30 -13.72 -14.76
N THR A 516 -4.09 -12.66 -14.86
CA THR A 516 -4.71 -11.99 -13.72
C THR A 516 -6.19 -12.34 -13.67
N TRP A 517 -6.69 -12.75 -12.51
CA TRP A 517 -8.08 -13.16 -12.31
C TRP A 517 -8.86 -12.14 -11.48
N THR A 518 -10.06 -11.82 -11.93
CA THR A 518 -11.06 -11.06 -11.16
C THR A 518 -12.33 -11.90 -11.04
N VAL A 519 -12.91 -11.91 -9.84
CA VAL A 519 -14.13 -12.64 -9.53
C VAL A 519 -15.10 -11.69 -8.87
N ASP A 520 -16.24 -11.46 -9.52
CA ASP A 520 -17.24 -10.48 -9.11
C ASP A 520 -18.60 -11.14 -8.85
N ASP A 521 -19.48 -10.35 -8.25
CA ASP A 521 -20.91 -10.60 -8.04
C ASP A 521 -21.27 -11.70 -7.03
N VAL A 522 -20.47 -12.76 -6.88
CA VAL A 522 -20.69 -13.84 -5.90
C VAL A 522 -19.41 -14.11 -5.12
N ALA A 523 -19.49 -14.13 -3.80
CA ALA A 523 -18.36 -14.45 -2.93
C ALA A 523 -18.02 -15.95 -3.00
N VAL A 524 -16.73 -16.28 -3.14
CA VAL A 524 -16.24 -17.65 -3.35
C VAL A 524 -14.98 -17.93 -2.58
N ILE A 525 -14.76 -19.21 -2.24
CA ILE A 525 -13.44 -19.74 -1.89
C ILE A 525 -12.73 -20.06 -3.20
N LYS A 526 -11.62 -19.37 -3.47
CA LYS A 526 -10.85 -19.47 -4.72
C LYS A 526 -9.36 -19.68 -4.48
N ARG A 527 -8.68 -20.30 -5.43
CA ARG A 527 -7.21 -20.42 -5.49
C ARG A 527 -6.74 -20.28 -6.93
N ILE A 528 -5.52 -19.80 -7.12
CA ILE A 528 -4.87 -19.74 -8.44
C ILE A 528 -3.75 -20.77 -8.43
N GLU A 529 -3.78 -21.71 -9.37
CA GLU A 529 -2.80 -22.80 -9.48
C GLU A 529 -2.42 -22.97 -10.95
N ALA A 530 -1.13 -22.91 -11.30
CA ALA A 530 -0.65 -23.10 -12.68
C ALA A 530 -1.43 -22.30 -13.76
N GLY A 531 -1.79 -21.03 -13.46
CA GLY A 531 -2.50 -20.15 -14.38
C GLY A 531 -4.02 -20.35 -14.49
N LYS A 532 -4.59 -21.41 -13.89
CA LYS A 532 -6.04 -21.62 -13.79
C LYS A 532 -6.61 -21.10 -12.47
N LEU A 533 -7.91 -20.79 -12.49
CA LEU A 533 -8.67 -20.42 -11.29
C LEU A 533 -9.45 -21.63 -10.79
N ILE A 534 -9.18 -22.04 -9.55
CA ILE A 534 -9.91 -23.09 -8.84
C ILE A 534 -10.97 -22.44 -7.97
N LEU A 535 -12.24 -22.81 -8.17
CA LEU A 535 -13.37 -22.40 -7.34
C LEU A 535 -13.81 -23.59 -6.49
N LYS A 536 -13.70 -23.46 -5.16
CA LYS A 536 -13.96 -24.57 -4.24
C LYS A 536 -15.37 -24.53 -3.64
N ARG A 537 -15.88 -23.33 -3.37
CA ARG A 537 -17.19 -23.15 -2.74
C ARG A 537 -17.75 -21.76 -2.98
N ALA A 538 -19.03 -21.66 -3.31
CA ALA A 538 -19.75 -20.39 -3.34
C ALA A 538 -20.37 -20.07 -1.98
N GLN A 539 -20.54 -18.79 -1.70
CA GLN A 539 -21.22 -18.26 -0.52
C GLN A 539 -22.44 -17.40 -0.88
N GLY A 540 -22.78 -17.33 -2.18
CA GLY A 540 -23.88 -16.57 -2.74
C GLY A 540 -24.52 -17.28 -3.94
N ASN A 541 -25.75 -16.91 -4.26
CA ASN A 541 -26.44 -17.30 -5.48
C ASN A 541 -26.35 -16.18 -6.53
N GLY A 542 -26.46 -16.53 -7.81
CA GLY A 542 -26.57 -15.55 -8.89
C GLY A 542 -25.57 -15.77 -10.03
N ALA A 543 -25.29 -14.71 -10.77
CA ALA A 543 -24.38 -14.73 -11.91
C ALA A 543 -22.95 -14.42 -11.45
N LEU A 544 -22.14 -15.46 -11.20
CA LEU A 544 -20.72 -15.30 -10.90
C LEU A 544 -19.98 -14.88 -12.17
N ARG A 545 -19.41 -13.68 -12.19
CA ARG A 545 -18.57 -13.22 -13.30
C ARG A 545 -17.10 -13.51 -13.00
N VAL A 546 -16.47 -14.31 -13.85
CA VAL A 546 -15.03 -14.59 -13.81
C VAL A 546 -14.37 -13.93 -15.00
N THR A 547 -13.36 -13.10 -14.74
CA THR A 547 -12.60 -12.39 -15.77
C THR A 547 -11.14 -12.80 -15.70
N ALA A 548 -10.56 -13.17 -16.84
CA ALA A 548 -9.12 -13.35 -17.01
C ALA A 548 -8.57 -12.24 -17.90
N ALA A 549 -7.54 -11.56 -17.44
CA ALA A 549 -6.68 -10.72 -18.26
C ALA A 549 -5.37 -11.49 -18.52
N ILE A 550 -5.08 -11.79 -19.79
CA ILE A 550 -3.90 -12.54 -20.21
C ILE A 550 -3.03 -11.70 -21.12
N ASP A 551 -1.74 -11.65 -20.84
CA ASP A 551 -0.71 -11.10 -21.72
C ASP A 551 0.51 -12.03 -21.82
N ASN A 552 1.27 -11.88 -22.89
CA ASN A 552 2.59 -12.48 -23.07
C ASN A 552 3.68 -11.38 -23.06
N GLY A 553 3.47 -10.33 -22.27
CA GLY A 553 4.23 -9.07 -22.31
C GLY A 553 3.71 -8.04 -23.32
N GLY A 554 2.72 -8.40 -24.14
CA GLY A 554 2.05 -7.52 -25.11
C GLY A 554 0.77 -6.88 -24.58
N ALA A 555 -0.20 -6.66 -25.45
CA ALA A 555 -1.51 -6.15 -25.05
C ALA A 555 -2.25 -7.16 -24.15
N LYS A 556 -2.81 -6.68 -23.04
CA LYS A 556 -3.68 -7.50 -22.19
C LYS A 556 -4.99 -7.81 -22.91
N ILE A 557 -5.22 -9.08 -23.19
CA ILE A 557 -6.48 -9.58 -23.72
C ILE A 557 -7.37 -9.98 -22.55
N VAL A 558 -8.56 -9.40 -22.48
CA VAL A 558 -9.51 -9.62 -21.39
C VAL A 558 -10.69 -10.42 -21.90
N GLN A 559 -11.00 -11.52 -21.23
CA GLN A 559 -12.20 -12.30 -21.46
C GLN A 559 -12.94 -12.52 -20.14
N SER A 560 -14.26 -12.52 -20.20
CA SER A 560 -15.12 -12.86 -19.06
C SER A 560 -16.01 -14.04 -19.42
N ILE A 561 -16.31 -14.87 -18.43
CA ILE A 561 -17.35 -15.89 -18.47
C ILE A 561 -18.27 -15.71 -17.27
N THR A 562 -19.55 -16.02 -17.46
CA THR A 562 -20.55 -16.01 -16.39
C THR A 562 -20.94 -17.44 -16.06
N ILE A 563 -20.93 -17.77 -14.77
CA ILE A 563 -21.34 -19.06 -14.23
C ILE A 563 -22.59 -18.82 -13.39
N ALA A 564 -23.70 -19.50 -13.72
CA ALA A 564 -24.91 -19.43 -12.91
C ALA A 564 -24.73 -20.29 -11.65
N VAL A 565 -24.66 -19.64 -10.49
CA VAL A 565 -24.47 -20.28 -9.19
C VAL A 565 -25.79 -20.46 -8.51
N GLN A 566 -26.10 -21.71 -8.17
CA GLN A 566 -27.26 -22.08 -7.36
C GLN A 566 -26.80 -22.97 -6.21
N GLU A 567 -26.68 -22.39 -5.02
CA GLU A 567 -26.37 -23.12 -3.81
C GLU A 567 -27.48 -24.11 -3.44
N PRO A 568 -27.14 -25.26 -2.82
CA PRO A 568 -28.15 -26.13 -2.25
C PRO A 568 -28.91 -25.40 -1.14
N PRO A 569 -30.21 -25.71 -0.95
CA PRO A 569 -30.96 -25.20 0.19
C PRO A 569 -30.31 -25.67 1.50
N PRO A 570 -30.46 -24.95 2.63
CA PRO A 570 -29.82 -25.29 3.91
C PRO A 570 -30.06 -26.73 4.38
N SER A 571 -31.23 -27.31 4.07
CA SER A 571 -31.55 -28.70 4.41
C SER A 571 -30.74 -29.75 3.64
N LYS A 572 -30.07 -29.36 2.56
CA LYS A 572 -29.24 -30.21 1.69
C LYS A 572 -27.75 -29.85 1.73
N ASP A 573 -27.37 -28.75 2.39
CA ASP A 573 -25.97 -28.41 2.59
C ASP A 573 -25.41 -29.27 3.73
N LEU A 574 -24.46 -30.14 3.41
CA LEU A 574 -23.97 -31.14 4.35
C LEU A 574 -23.12 -30.48 5.45
N TRP A 575 -23.47 -30.79 6.70
CA TRP A 575 -22.66 -30.42 7.85
C TRP A 575 -21.33 -31.18 7.82
N VAL A 576 -20.23 -30.44 7.85
CA VAL A 576 -18.88 -31.01 7.88
C VAL A 576 -18.54 -31.38 9.33
N PRO A 577 -18.36 -32.67 9.67
CA PRO A 577 -17.95 -33.05 11.02
C PRO A 577 -16.51 -32.61 11.28
N ARG A 578 -16.15 -32.37 12.55
CA ARG A 578 -14.73 -32.20 12.87
C ARG A 578 -13.98 -33.53 12.74
N PRO A 579 -12.70 -33.51 12.35
CA PRO A 579 -11.80 -34.63 12.59
C PRO A 579 -11.68 -34.90 14.10
N LEU A 580 -11.70 -36.17 14.50
CA LEU A 580 -11.42 -36.59 15.87
C LEU A 580 -9.92 -36.74 16.07
N ALA A 581 -9.40 -36.30 17.22
CA ALA A 581 -7.99 -36.49 17.54
C ALA A 581 -7.73 -37.93 18.02
N GLU A 582 -6.53 -38.46 17.75
CA GLU A 582 -6.14 -39.79 18.25
C GLU A 582 -6.18 -39.88 19.78
N ASN A 583 -5.83 -38.78 20.46
CA ASN A 583 -5.91 -38.63 21.90
C ASN A 583 -6.83 -37.45 22.23
N GLU A 584 -7.95 -37.75 22.86
CA GLU A 584 -8.97 -36.79 23.19
C GLU A 584 -9.67 -37.20 24.49
N GLN A 585 -9.60 -36.31 25.48
CA GLN A 585 -10.39 -36.41 26.71
C GLN A 585 -11.05 -35.04 26.94
N PRO A 586 -12.29 -35.00 27.45
CA PRO A 586 -12.94 -33.77 27.86
C PRO A 586 -12.23 -33.13 29.05
N GLU A 587 -12.33 -31.81 29.17
CA GLU A 587 -11.75 -31.03 30.26
C GLU A 587 -12.83 -30.45 31.18
N ASP A 588 -12.45 -30.05 32.39
CA ASP A 588 -13.34 -29.28 33.26
C ASP A 588 -13.79 -27.98 32.57
N ASN A 589 -15.06 -27.61 32.77
CA ASN A 589 -15.71 -26.44 32.17
C ASN A 589 -15.85 -26.45 30.65
N GLN A 590 -15.49 -27.53 29.97
CA GLN A 590 -15.49 -27.58 28.51
C GLN A 590 -16.87 -27.33 27.89
N PHE A 591 -16.88 -26.61 26.77
CA PHE A 591 -18.02 -26.48 25.89
C PHE A 591 -17.98 -27.50 24.76
N ILE A 592 -19.07 -28.23 24.55
CA ILE A 592 -19.27 -29.14 23.42
C ILE A 592 -20.24 -28.48 22.43
N ALA A 593 -19.78 -28.21 21.22
CA ALA A 593 -20.64 -27.63 20.19
C ALA A 593 -21.74 -28.60 19.73
N ARG A 594 -22.86 -28.03 19.31
CA ARG A 594 -23.91 -28.73 18.58
C ARG A 594 -23.34 -29.32 17.28
N ASP A 595 -23.68 -30.58 17.04
CA ASP A 595 -23.42 -31.32 15.80
C ASP A 595 -24.60 -31.24 14.81
N ALA A 596 -24.39 -31.81 13.63
CA ALA A 596 -25.46 -32.07 12.68
C ALA A 596 -26.64 -32.78 13.36
N PRO A 597 -27.90 -32.38 13.10
CA PRO A 597 -29.05 -33.10 13.61
C PRO A 597 -29.01 -34.57 13.17
N ASN A 598 -29.46 -35.48 14.03
CA ASN A 598 -29.50 -36.90 13.67
C ASN A 598 -30.61 -37.19 12.65
N ARG A 599 -30.71 -38.43 12.15
CA ARG A 599 -31.75 -38.83 11.17
C ARG A 599 -33.20 -38.58 11.65
N GLY A 600 -33.42 -38.39 12.95
CA GLY A 600 -34.72 -38.04 13.55
C GLY A 600 -34.90 -36.55 13.84
N GLY A 601 -33.98 -35.69 13.40
CA GLY A 601 -34.02 -34.23 13.64
C GLY A 601 -33.63 -33.78 15.04
N LEU A 602 -33.25 -34.72 15.94
CA LEU A 602 -32.82 -34.37 17.30
C LEU A 602 -31.42 -33.75 17.26
N GLN A 603 -31.28 -32.64 17.98
CA GLN A 603 -30.04 -31.89 18.11
C GLN A 603 -29.23 -32.40 19.32
N PHE A 604 -27.92 -32.52 19.15
CA PHE A 604 -27.00 -33.04 20.16
C PHE A 604 -25.60 -32.46 19.94
N GLY A 605 -24.68 -32.69 20.87
CA GLY A 605 -23.24 -32.54 20.64
C GLY A 605 -22.49 -33.82 21.03
N SER A 606 -21.39 -34.11 20.35
CA SER A 606 -20.63 -35.35 20.58
C SER A 606 -19.50 -35.15 21.57
N LEU A 607 -19.66 -35.72 22.76
CA LEU A 607 -18.56 -35.89 23.71
C LEU A 607 -17.75 -37.12 23.30
N VAL A 608 -16.42 -37.01 23.30
CA VAL A 608 -15.52 -38.05 22.81
C VAL A 608 -14.42 -38.33 23.83
N TYR A 609 -14.14 -39.62 24.03
CA TYR A 609 -12.93 -40.14 24.68
C TYR A 609 -12.20 -41.03 23.69
N ALA A 610 -10.98 -40.67 23.32
CA ALA A 610 -10.13 -41.47 22.45
C ALA A 610 -8.68 -41.47 22.96
N GLY A 611 -7.97 -42.57 22.77
CA GLY A 611 -6.57 -42.67 23.12
C GLY A 611 -6.08 -44.10 23.21
N THR A 612 -4.90 -44.26 23.79
CA THR A 612 -4.27 -45.56 24.06
C THR A 612 -4.12 -45.74 25.57
N LEU A 613 -4.53 -46.90 26.11
CA LEU A 613 -4.25 -47.22 27.51
C LEU A 613 -2.78 -47.62 27.72
N ALA A 614 -2.22 -47.20 28.85
CA ALA A 614 -0.89 -47.66 29.27
C ALA A 614 -0.90 -49.18 29.56
N ASP A 615 -1.87 -49.62 30.35
CA ASP A 615 -2.01 -51.01 30.79
C ASP A 615 -3.06 -51.79 29.98
N ALA A 616 -2.92 -53.11 29.95
CA ALA A 616 -3.93 -53.98 29.36
C ALA A 616 -5.17 -54.04 30.26
N ALA A 617 -6.35 -53.93 29.66
CA ALA A 617 -7.63 -54.11 30.32
C ALA A 617 -8.59 -54.87 29.39
N ASP A 618 -9.64 -55.49 29.95
CA ASP A 618 -10.62 -56.22 29.15
C ASP A 618 -11.49 -55.27 28.33
N SER A 619 -11.78 -54.10 28.89
CA SER A 619 -12.55 -53.02 28.24
C SER A 619 -12.32 -51.68 28.92
N VAL A 620 -12.80 -50.61 28.27
CA VAL A 620 -12.98 -49.29 28.86
C VAL A 620 -14.45 -48.97 29.04
N PHE A 621 -14.77 -48.10 29.99
CA PHE A 621 -16.10 -47.55 30.19
C PHE A 621 -16.07 -46.02 30.23
N LEU A 622 -17.18 -45.42 29.83
CA LEU A 622 -17.48 -44.00 29.97
C LEU A 622 -18.86 -43.85 30.58
N ARG A 623 -18.91 -43.35 31.81
CA ARG A 623 -20.15 -42.92 32.47
C ARG A 623 -20.31 -41.42 32.28
N VAL A 624 -21.48 -41.00 31.81
CA VAL A 624 -21.85 -39.59 31.69
C VAL A 624 -23.03 -39.33 32.61
N PHE A 625 -22.95 -38.26 33.38
CA PHE A 625 -24.00 -37.83 34.28
C PHE A 625 -24.51 -36.46 33.83
N ALA A 626 -25.83 -36.26 33.85
CA ALA A 626 -26.51 -35.01 33.59
C ALA A 626 -27.14 -34.52 34.90
N ASP A 627 -26.73 -33.35 35.40
CA ASP A 627 -27.14 -32.80 36.69
C ASP A 627 -27.01 -33.83 37.83
N ASP A 628 -25.83 -34.46 37.86
CA ASP A 628 -25.42 -35.53 38.79
C ASP A 628 -26.22 -36.85 38.72
N LYS A 629 -27.15 -36.99 37.79
CA LYS A 629 -27.87 -38.24 37.52
C LYS A 629 -27.20 -38.99 36.38
N LEU A 630 -27.03 -40.31 36.52
CA LEU A 630 -26.46 -41.14 35.46
C LEU A 630 -27.31 -40.99 34.18
N PHE A 631 -26.67 -40.52 33.11
CA PHE A 631 -27.29 -40.20 31.83
C PHE A 631 -27.00 -41.28 30.79
N ALA A 632 -25.75 -41.72 30.69
CA ALA A 632 -25.32 -42.76 29.77
C ALA A 632 -24.15 -43.57 30.34
N THR A 633 -24.01 -44.82 29.89
CA THR A 633 -22.82 -45.64 30.10
C THR A 633 -22.46 -46.32 28.79
N GLU A 634 -21.29 -46.01 28.27
CA GLU A 634 -20.74 -46.64 27.06
C GLU A 634 -19.54 -47.51 27.44
N THR A 635 -19.37 -48.63 26.74
CA THR A 635 -18.23 -49.53 26.96
C THR A 635 -17.66 -49.98 25.63
N ALA A 636 -16.33 -50.16 25.56
CA ALA A 636 -15.65 -50.65 24.37
C ALA A 636 -14.52 -51.59 24.75
N LYS A 637 -14.34 -52.64 23.94
CA LYS A 637 -13.12 -53.45 24.00
C LYS A 637 -11.95 -52.65 23.42
N LEU A 638 -10.77 -52.89 23.97
CA LEU A 638 -9.54 -52.34 23.41
C LEU A 638 -9.22 -53.00 22.07
N ALA A 639 -8.68 -52.21 21.14
CA ALA A 639 -7.99 -52.74 19.97
C ALA A 639 -6.70 -53.47 20.39
N ALA A 640 -6.10 -54.24 19.47
CA ALA A 640 -4.89 -55.01 19.74
C ALA A 640 -3.70 -54.14 20.20
N ASP A 641 -3.68 -52.88 19.78
CA ASP A 641 -2.70 -51.86 20.17
C ASP A 641 -3.11 -51.05 21.41
N LYS A 642 -4.10 -51.54 22.18
CA LYS A 642 -4.69 -50.89 23.37
C LYS A 642 -5.41 -49.56 23.10
N LYS A 643 -5.75 -49.26 21.84
CA LYS A 643 -6.54 -48.08 21.51
C LYS A 643 -8.01 -48.26 21.88
N TYR A 644 -8.64 -47.14 22.22
CA TYR A 644 -10.07 -47.04 22.46
C TYR A 644 -10.63 -45.76 21.84
N ALA A 645 -11.93 -45.81 21.52
CA ALA A 645 -12.72 -44.65 21.18
C ALA A 645 -14.16 -44.88 21.70
N LEU A 646 -14.65 -43.92 22.48
CA LEU A 646 -16.00 -43.88 23.04
C LEU A 646 -16.60 -42.51 22.72
N SER A 647 -17.89 -42.46 22.42
CA SER A 647 -18.60 -41.19 22.25
C SER A 647 -20.01 -41.27 22.82
N VAL A 648 -20.44 -40.17 23.44
CA VAL A 648 -21.79 -40.00 23.98
C VAL A 648 -22.39 -38.74 23.39
N LYS A 649 -23.64 -38.83 22.92
CA LYS A 649 -24.41 -37.69 22.41
C LYS A 649 -25.05 -36.97 23.58
N LEU A 650 -24.65 -35.73 23.81
CA LEU A 650 -25.20 -34.87 24.85
C LEU A 650 -26.46 -34.17 24.34
N ASN A 651 -27.51 -34.13 25.16
CA ASN A 651 -28.69 -33.32 24.87
C ASN A 651 -28.33 -31.83 24.95
N LEU A 652 -28.92 -31.04 24.05
CA LEU A 652 -28.94 -29.59 24.21
C LEU A 652 -29.86 -29.20 25.37
N GLY A 653 -29.45 -28.17 26.12
CA GLY A 653 -30.21 -27.63 27.24
C GLY A 653 -29.30 -27.07 28.31
N LEU A 654 -29.86 -26.34 29.27
CA LEU A 654 -29.16 -25.87 30.48
C LEU A 654 -28.90 -27.05 31.43
N ILE A 655 -27.98 -27.93 31.03
CA ILE A 655 -27.61 -29.18 31.71
C ILE A 655 -26.11 -29.15 31.99
N LYS A 656 -25.72 -29.50 33.22
CA LYS A 656 -24.30 -29.70 33.56
C LYS A 656 -23.96 -31.17 33.48
N TYR A 657 -23.01 -31.49 32.60
CA TYR A 657 -22.50 -32.84 32.47
C TYR A 657 -21.22 -33.03 33.27
N ARG A 658 -21.05 -34.24 33.81
CA ARG A 658 -19.76 -34.76 34.27
C ARG A 658 -19.52 -36.16 33.72
N THR A 659 -18.26 -36.53 33.57
CA THR A 659 -17.85 -37.82 33.02
C THR A 659 -16.94 -38.57 33.97
N GLU A 660 -17.04 -39.89 33.98
CA GLU A 660 -16.06 -40.80 34.56
C GLU A 660 -15.66 -41.77 33.47
N PHE A 661 -14.39 -41.68 33.04
CA PHE A 661 -13.79 -42.62 32.12
C PHE A 661 -12.87 -43.56 32.88
N GLY A 662 -12.91 -44.85 32.57
CA GLY A 662 -12.12 -45.84 33.27
C GLY A 662 -11.90 -47.13 32.49
N SER A 663 -11.15 -48.06 33.09
CA SER A 663 -10.87 -49.39 32.56
C SER A 663 -11.48 -50.47 33.44
N LYS A 664 -11.75 -51.63 32.85
CA LYS A 664 -12.25 -52.81 33.54
C LYS A 664 -11.37 -54.03 33.27
N THR A 665 -10.96 -54.72 34.34
CA THR A 665 -10.20 -55.98 34.30
C THR A 665 -10.82 -56.96 35.28
N GLY A 666 -11.41 -58.04 34.77
CA GLY A 666 -12.30 -58.92 35.54
C GLY A 666 -13.49 -58.12 36.11
N ASP A 667 -13.74 -58.27 37.42
CA ASP A 667 -14.80 -57.55 38.14
C ASP A 667 -14.35 -56.20 38.71
N LYS A 668 -13.09 -55.79 38.48
CA LYS A 668 -12.55 -54.54 39.00
C LYS A 668 -12.63 -53.43 37.94
N GLU A 669 -13.18 -52.29 38.35
CA GLU A 669 -13.17 -51.05 37.58
C GLU A 669 -12.23 -50.03 38.22
N ALA A 670 -11.51 -49.30 37.39
CA ALA A 670 -10.68 -48.17 37.80
C ALA A 670 -11.06 -46.92 37.00
N VAL A 671 -11.46 -45.85 37.68
CA VAL A 671 -11.67 -44.55 37.05
C VAL A 671 -10.31 -43.92 36.79
N LEU A 672 -10.04 -43.59 35.53
CA LEU A 672 -8.77 -43.05 35.05
C LEU A 672 -8.83 -41.55 34.78
N HIS A 673 -10.01 -41.02 34.46
CA HIS A 673 -10.21 -39.61 34.17
C HIS A 673 -11.61 -39.16 34.56
N THR A 674 -11.73 -37.93 35.05
CA THR A 674 -13.01 -37.25 35.33
C THR A 674 -12.96 -35.84 34.77
N ALA A 675 -14.05 -35.39 34.13
CA ALA A 675 -14.26 -33.98 33.81
C ALA A 675 -15.65 -33.55 34.29
N LYS A 676 -15.77 -32.29 34.71
CA LYS A 676 -16.96 -31.72 35.36
C LYS A 676 -17.37 -30.41 34.70
N ASN A 677 -18.61 -30.00 34.95
CA ASN A 677 -19.17 -28.73 34.45
C ASN A 677 -19.09 -28.58 32.92
N ILE A 678 -19.24 -29.70 32.21
CA ILE A 678 -19.28 -29.72 30.75
C ILE A 678 -20.68 -29.26 30.32
N VAL A 679 -20.74 -28.40 29.31
CA VAL A 679 -22.00 -27.87 28.77
C VAL A 679 -22.07 -28.07 27.26
N CYS A 680 -23.26 -28.18 26.68
CA CYS A 680 -23.44 -28.44 25.26
C CYS A 680 -24.41 -27.44 24.59
N GLY A 681 -23.97 -26.76 23.53
CA GLY A 681 -24.74 -25.67 22.92
C GLY A 681 -24.14 -25.09 21.64
N ASP A 682 -24.42 -23.81 21.37
CA ASP A 682 -23.97 -23.14 20.13
C ASP A 682 -22.75 -22.24 20.32
N ALA A 683 -21.86 -22.22 19.31
CA ALA A 683 -20.64 -21.43 19.33
C ALA A 683 -20.60 -20.35 18.22
N TYR A 684 -20.04 -19.18 18.55
CA TYR A 684 -19.93 -18.01 17.68
C TYR A 684 -18.55 -17.36 17.74
N LEU A 685 -18.21 -16.63 16.69
CA LEU A 685 -17.02 -15.78 16.66
C LEU A 685 -17.39 -14.31 16.69
N ILE A 686 -16.65 -13.54 17.49
CA ILE A 686 -16.59 -12.08 17.39
C ILE A 686 -15.21 -11.73 16.83
N ILE A 687 -15.15 -10.97 15.75
CA ILE A 687 -13.89 -10.55 15.11
C ILE A 687 -14.05 -9.09 14.66
N GLY A 688 -12.94 -8.37 14.54
CA GLY A 688 -12.91 -6.99 14.06
C GLY A 688 -11.94 -6.14 14.88
N GLN A 689 -12.31 -4.89 15.14
CA GLN A 689 -11.46 -3.96 15.90
C GLN A 689 -12.00 -3.60 17.29
N SER A 690 -11.69 -2.40 17.78
CA SER A 690 -11.94 -2.00 19.18
C SER A 690 -13.40 -2.04 19.59
N ASN A 691 -14.35 -1.68 18.72
CA ASN A 691 -15.78 -1.84 19.00
C ASN A 691 -16.25 -3.30 18.98
N ALA A 692 -15.49 -4.24 18.40
CA ALA A 692 -15.70 -5.68 18.56
C ALA A 692 -15.04 -6.24 19.85
N VAL A 693 -13.88 -5.68 20.25
CA VAL A 693 -13.26 -5.96 21.56
C VAL A 693 -14.19 -5.52 22.69
N ALA A 694 -14.75 -4.31 22.58
CA ALA A 694 -15.76 -3.73 23.46
C ALA A 694 -15.41 -3.80 24.95
N ASN A 695 -14.18 -3.42 25.31
CA ASN A 695 -13.70 -3.40 26.69
C ASN A 695 -13.52 -1.98 27.28
N ASP A 696 -13.81 -0.94 26.49
CA ASP A 696 -13.75 0.47 26.88
C ASP A 696 -15.12 1.00 27.34
N PHE A 697 -15.59 0.50 28.50
CA PHE A 697 -16.91 0.83 29.05
C PHE A 697 -16.87 1.34 30.50
N GLY A 698 -15.71 1.80 30.98
CA GLY A 698 -15.46 2.25 32.36
C GLY A 698 -14.52 1.34 33.14
N LYS A 699 -14.23 1.63 34.42
CA LYS A 699 -13.24 0.87 35.24
C LYS A 699 -13.79 -0.44 35.83
N GLU A 700 -15.06 -0.45 36.19
CA GLU A 700 -15.71 -1.63 36.76
C GLU A 700 -16.26 -2.53 35.66
N ASN A 701 -16.35 -3.84 35.93
CA ASN A 701 -17.10 -4.77 35.09
C ASN A 701 -18.53 -4.89 35.65
N PRO A 702 -19.54 -4.23 35.05
CA PRO A 702 -20.89 -4.23 35.59
C PRO A 702 -21.67 -5.51 35.26
N LEU A 703 -21.12 -6.40 34.42
CA LEU A 703 -21.79 -7.64 34.01
C LEU A 703 -21.24 -8.82 34.81
N VAL A 704 -22.13 -9.58 35.44
CA VAL A 704 -21.77 -10.80 36.17
C VAL A 704 -21.55 -11.95 35.18
N PRO A 705 -20.46 -12.72 35.29
CA PRO A 705 -20.24 -13.90 34.44
C PRO A 705 -21.42 -14.88 34.54
N SER A 706 -21.90 -15.35 33.39
CA SER A 706 -22.95 -16.37 33.34
C SER A 706 -22.33 -17.76 33.40
N GLU A 707 -22.90 -18.65 34.21
CA GLU A 707 -22.49 -20.05 34.25
C GLU A 707 -22.80 -20.83 32.95
N TRP A 708 -23.56 -20.23 32.02
CA TRP A 708 -23.98 -20.83 30.74
C TRP A 708 -23.35 -20.16 29.51
N VAL A 709 -22.55 -19.10 29.72
CA VAL A 709 -21.76 -18.48 28.65
C VAL A 709 -20.30 -18.89 28.82
N ARG A 710 -19.75 -19.56 27.82
CA ARG A 710 -18.37 -20.08 27.81
C ARG A 710 -17.51 -19.34 26.80
N THR A 711 -16.20 -19.45 27.01
CA THR A 711 -15.18 -19.07 26.03
C THR A 711 -13.92 -19.90 26.28
N PHE A 712 -12.92 -19.73 25.41
CA PHE A 712 -11.66 -20.47 25.48
C PHE A 712 -10.44 -19.56 25.32
N GLY A 713 -9.51 -19.65 26.27
CA GLY A 713 -8.19 -19.01 26.22
C GLY A 713 -8.21 -17.52 26.59
N ALA A 714 -7.33 -16.73 25.96
CA ALA A 714 -7.19 -15.30 26.22
C ALA A 714 -7.15 -14.49 24.91
N THR A 715 -7.50 -13.21 24.98
CA THR A 715 -7.37 -12.21 23.88
C THR A 715 -5.99 -11.54 23.84
N ALA A 716 -5.01 -12.07 24.57
CA ALA A 716 -3.65 -11.53 24.63
C ALA A 716 -2.99 -11.45 23.24
N GLY A 717 -2.27 -10.36 23.00
CA GLY A 717 -1.60 -10.09 21.72
C GLY A 717 -0.25 -10.80 21.57
N ASP A 718 0.37 -11.24 22.66
CA ASP A 718 1.68 -11.91 22.62
C ASP A 718 1.55 -13.43 22.34
N PRO A 719 2.56 -14.06 21.70
CA PRO A 719 2.53 -15.48 21.36
C PRO A 719 2.34 -16.45 22.54
N ASN A 720 2.76 -16.08 23.75
CA ASN A 720 2.65 -16.96 24.92
C ASN A 720 1.27 -16.84 25.57
N GLY A 721 0.79 -15.61 25.79
CA GLY A 721 -0.53 -15.33 26.35
C GLY A 721 -1.66 -15.81 25.44
N SER A 722 -1.51 -15.65 24.12
CA SER A 722 -2.50 -16.12 23.13
C SER A 722 -2.64 -17.65 23.09
N ARG A 723 -1.65 -18.39 23.57
CA ARG A 723 -1.65 -19.86 23.66
C ARG A 723 -2.18 -20.42 25.00
N LEU A 724 -2.92 -19.62 25.76
CA LEU A 724 -3.57 -20.08 26.97
C LEU A 724 -4.67 -21.11 26.66
N LYS A 725 -4.54 -22.34 27.17
CA LYS A 725 -5.60 -23.35 27.17
C LYS A 725 -6.42 -23.22 28.44
N LEU A 726 -7.60 -22.61 28.35
CA LEU A 726 -8.46 -22.35 29.50
C LEU A 726 -9.92 -22.36 29.06
N TRP A 727 -10.68 -23.33 29.54
CA TRP A 727 -12.14 -23.26 29.55
C TRP A 727 -12.63 -22.52 30.78
N ALA A 728 -13.48 -21.52 30.58
CA ALA A 728 -14.04 -20.73 31.67
C ALA A 728 -15.39 -20.10 31.31
N ASN A 729 -16.09 -19.62 32.33
CA ASN A 729 -17.17 -18.66 32.14
C ASN A 729 -16.60 -17.41 31.45
N ALA A 730 -17.32 -16.90 30.47
CA ALA A 730 -16.89 -15.69 29.78
C ALA A 730 -17.06 -14.44 30.67
N GLU A 731 -16.19 -13.46 30.44
CA GLU A 731 -16.21 -12.16 31.10
C GLU A 731 -16.20 -11.04 30.06
N ALA A 732 -16.78 -9.87 30.41
CA ALA A 732 -16.76 -8.71 29.52
C ALA A 732 -15.36 -8.10 29.41
N ARG A 733 -14.60 -8.10 30.52
CA ARG A 733 -13.19 -7.70 30.59
C ARG A 733 -12.51 -8.38 31.75
N SER A 734 -11.28 -8.86 31.56
CA SER A 734 -10.50 -9.55 32.60
C SER A 734 -8.99 -9.28 32.49
N PRO A 735 -8.21 -9.47 33.57
CA PRO A 735 -6.75 -9.26 33.53
C PRO A 735 -6.05 -10.17 32.50
N GLY A 736 -5.30 -9.54 31.60
CA GLY A 736 -4.59 -10.24 30.51
C GLY A 736 -5.52 -10.80 29.43
N GLY A 737 -6.78 -10.37 29.37
CA GLY A 737 -7.76 -10.81 28.38
C GLY A 737 -8.23 -12.26 28.55
N LYS A 738 -8.03 -12.85 29.73
CA LYS A 738 -8.38 -14.26 30.03
C LYS A 738 -9.89 -14.45 30.03
N SER A 739 -10.42 -15.28 29.14
CA SER A 739 -11.87 -15.49 29.04
C SER A 739 -12.67 -14.23 28.67
N GLU A 740 -12.03 -13.24 28.03
CA GLU A 740 -12.67 -11.99 27.64
C GLU A 740 -13.44 -12.14 26.31
N ILE A 741 -14.68 -11.65 26.29
CA ILE A 741 -15.50 -11.60 25.06
C ILE A 741 -16.12 -10.23 24.78
N GLY A 742 -15.83 -9.21 25.59
CA GLY A 742 -16.34 -7.85 25.42
C GLY A 742 -17.74 -7.65 26.00
N TYR A 743 -18.13 -6.38 26.20
CA TYR A 743 -19.41 -6.01 26.83
C TYR A 743 -20.61 -6.56 26.08
N TRP A 744 -20.73 -6.24 24.78
CA TRP A 744 -21.87 -6.67 23.99
C TRP A 744 -21.83 -8.17 23.67
N GLY A 745 -20.64 -8.78 23.67
CA GLY A 745 -20.50 -10.25 23.58
C GLY A 745 -21.14 -10.94 24.78
N MET A 746 -20.88 -10.43 26.00
CA MET A 746 -21.54 -10.93 27.22
C MET A 746 -23.05 -10.73 27.20
N GLU A 747 -23.52 -9.54 26.83
CA GLU A 747 -24.96 -9.26 26.79
C GLU A 747 -25.69 -10.09 25.72
N LEU A 748 -25.07 -10.31 24.55
CA LEU A 748 -25.59 -11.19 23.52
C LEU A 748 -25.66 -12.64 23.99
N GLY A 749 -24.59 -13.15 24.60
CA GLY A 749 -24.55 -14.50 25.16
C GLY A 749 -25.64 -14.71 26.20
N ARG A 750 -25.82 -13.75 27.11
CA ARG A 750 -26.87 -13.79 28.14
C ARG A 750 -28.28 -13.85 27.52
N ARG A 751 -28.56 -13.00 26.54
CA ARG A 751 -29.86 -12.95 25.84
C ARG A 751 -30.17 -14.24 25.10
N LEU A 752 -29.19 -14.84 24.44
CA LEU A 752 -29.33 -16.11 23.73
C LEU A 752 -29.54 -17.29 24.69
N VAL A 753 -28.82 -17.35 25.80
CA VAL A 753 -29.07 -18.34 26.87
C VAL A 753 -30.50 -18.19 27.38
N GLU A 754 -30.93 -16.95 27.65
CA GLU A 754 -32.26 -16.65 28.18
C GLU A 754 -33.38 -17.05 27.21
N SER A 755 -33.23 -16.77 25.91
CA SER A 755 -34.25 -17.04 24.91
C SER A 755 -34.26 -18.47 24.39
N GLU A 756 -33.08 -19.06 24.15
CA GLU A 756 -32.95 -20.36 23.50
C GLU A 756 -32.80 -21.52 24.49
N LYS A 757 -32.58 -21.22 25.78
CA LYS A 757 -32.44 -22.22 26.85
C LYS A 757 -31.32 -23.23 26.59
N ILE A 758 -30.24 -22.77 25.97
CA ILE A 758 -29.02 -23.55 25.74
C ILE A 758 -27.77 -22.75 26.14
N PRO A 759 -26.68 -23.43 26.52
CA PRO A 759 -25.37 -22.81 26.69
C PRO A 759 -24.87 -22.14 25.41
N ILE A 760 -24.12 -21.04 25.54
CA ILE A 760 -23.55 -20.29 24.42
C ILE A 760 -22.03 -20.18 24.60
N CYS A 761 -21.26 -20.42 23.54
CA CYS A 761 -19.83 -20.16 23.51
C CYS A 761 -19.52 -19.02 22.54
N ILE A 762 -18.70 -18.07 22.97
CA ILE A 762 -18.22 -16.98 22.12
C ILE A 762 -16.71 -16.91 22.23
N ILE A 763 -16.01 -16.95 21.10
CA ILE A 763 -14.57 -16.67 21.05
C ILE A 763 -14.38 -15.32 20.36
N ASN A 764 -13.86 -14.34 21.10
CA ASN A 764 -13.58 -13.01 20.58
C ASN A 764 -12.12 -12.91 20.14
N GLY A 765 -11.89 -12.72 18.84
CA GLY A 765 -10.58 -12.54 18.19
C GLY A 765 -10.32 -11.12 17.70
N ALA A 766 -11.13 -10.15 18.11
CA ALA A 766 -10.95 -8.76 17.72
C ALA A 766 -9.68 -8.15 18.31
N VAL A 767 -9.11 -7.16 17.61
CA VAL A 767 -7.92 -6.43 18.02
C VAL A 767 -8.10 -4.94 17.72
N GLY A 768 -8.02 -4.09 18.75
CA GLY A 768 -8.24 -2.64 18.61
C GLY A 768 -7.28 -1.96 17.63
N GLY A 769 -7.77 -0.95 16.91
CA GLY A 769 -6.95 -0.11 16.02
C GLY A 769 -6.40 -0.80 14.77
N THR A 770 -7.08 -1.85 14.29
CA THR A 770 -6.62 -2.66 13.15
C THR A 770 -7.45 -2.42 11.90
N ARG A 771 -6.78 -2.46 10.75
CA ARG A 771 -7.38 -2.44 9.40
C ARG A 771 -7.68 -3.85 8.91
N ILE A 772 -8.56 -3.98 7.92
CA ILE A 772 -8.98 -5.29 7.38
C ILE A 772 -7.84 -6.11 6.74
N ASP A 773 -6.80 -5.47 6.20
CA ASP A 773 -5.61 -6.15 5.65
C ASP A 773 -4.82 -6.91 6.72
N GLN A 774 -4.87 -6.47 7.98
CA GLN A 774 -4.18 -7.10 9.10
C GLN A 774 -4.92 -8.35 9.64
N HIS A 775 -6.18 -8.53 9.25
CA HIS A 775 -7.00 -9.70 9.63
C HIS A 775 -6.87 -10.87 8.67
N GLN A 776 -6.13 -10.71 7.57
CA GLN A 776 -6.03 -11.74 6.54
C GLN A 776 -5.33 -13.00 7.06
N ARG A 777 -5.74 -14.15 6.51
CA ARG A 777 -5.17 -15.45 6.85
C ARG A 777 -3.75 -15.57 6.28
N ASN A 778 -2.80 -15.97 7.11
CA ASN A 778 -1.49 -16.42 6.64
C ASN A 778 -1.66 -17.80 5.98
N ASN A 779 -1.51 -17.88 4.66
CA ASN A 779 -1.71 -19.15 3.94
C ASN A 779 -0.55 -20.14 4.09
N VAL A 780 0.64 -19.68 4.52
CA VAL A 780 1.81 -20.54 4.77
C VAL A 780 1.71 -21.20 6.13
N ASP A 781 1.37 -20.43 7.17
CA ASP A 781 1.06 -20.93 8.52
C ASP A 781 -0.25 -20.31 9.03
N PRO A 782 -1.40 -20.99 8.83
CA PRO A 782 -2.72 -20.48 9.22
C PRO A 782 -2.89 -20.26 10.71
N THR A 783 -2.05 -20.90 11.54
CA THR A 783 -2.10 -20.83 13.00
C THR A 783 -0.97 -19.98 13.57
N ASP A 784 -0.32 -19.17 12.74
CA ASP A 784 0.73 -18.25 13.15
C ASP A 784 0.16 -17.22 14.15
N VAL A 785 0.47 -17.43 15.42
CA VAL A 785 -0.02 -16.61 16.54
C VAL A 785 0.58 -15.20 16.58
N SER A 786 1.56 -14.88 15.72
CA SER A 786 1.97 -13.49 15.51
C SER A 786 0.89 -12.69 14.78
N THR A 787 0.06 -13.36 13.97
CA THR A 787 -1.05 -12.76 13.23
C THR A 787 -2.37 -12.78 14.00
N ILE A 788 -3.28 -11.85 13.68
CA ILE A 788 -4.61 -11.78 14.31
C ILE A 788 -5.42 -13.03 13.99
N TYR A 789 -5.47 -13.41 12.71
CA TYR A 789 -6.19 -14.58 12.24
C TYR A 789 -5.66 -15.87 12.89
N GLY A 790 -4.33 -16.05 12.94
CA GLY A 790 -3.73 -17.26 13.47
C GLY A 790 -3.96 -17.46 14.96
N ARG A 791 -3.98 -16.40 15.77
CA ARG A 791 -4.40 -16.49 17.19
C ARG A 791 -5.83 -16.98 17.34
N GLN A 792 -6.75 -16.45 16.51
CA GLN A 792 -8.14 -16.86 16.53
C GLN A 792 -8.30 -18.32 16.11
N LEU A 793 -7.71 -18.71 14.98
CA LEU A 793 -7.80 -20.08 14.48
C LEU A 793 -7.19 -21.08 15.46
N TRP A 794 -6.03 -20.77 16.02
CA TRP A 794 -5.38 -21.62 17.03
C TRP A 794 -6.32 -21.87 18.22
N ARG A 795 -6.94 -20.82 18.80
CA ARG A 795 -7.87 -20.98 19.93
C ARG A 795 -9.06 -21.85 19.57
N VAL A 796 -9.67 -21.65 18.41
CA VAL A 796 -10.83 -22.45 17.96
C VAL A 796 -10.46 -23.91 17.73
N GLN A 797 -9.26 -24.18 17.18
CA GLN A 797 -8.75 -25.54 17.01
C GLN A 797 -8.48 -26.22 18.35
N GLN A 798 -7.83 -25.55 19.30
CA GLN A 798 -7.58 -26.10 20.62
C GLN A 798 -8.89 -26.31 21.41
N ALA A 799 -9.87 -25.44 21.23
CA ALA A 799 -11.21 -25.61 21.78
C ALA A 799 -12.03 -26.73 21.09
N LYS A 800 -11.54 -27.29 19.97
CA LYS A 800 -12.22 -28.29 19.15
C LYS A 800 -13.55 -27.81 18.57
N LEU A 801 -13.66 -26.51 18.29
CA LEU A 801 -14.90 -25.85 17.88
C LEU A 801 -14.97 -25.53 16.37
N THR A 802 -13.99 -25.90 15.54
CA THR A 802 -13.95 -25.51 14.11
C THR A 802 -15.23 -25.89 13.34
N HIS A 803 -15.74 -27.10 13.54
CA HIS A 803 -17.03 -27.56 12.99
C HIS A 803 -18.27 -26.91 13.63
N GLY A 804 -18.16 -26.34 14.83
CA GLY A 804 -19.28 -25.91 15.66
C GLY A 804 -19.61 -24.42 15.56
N ILE A 805 -18.78 -23.63 14.86
CA ILE A 805 -19.02 -22.21 14.68
C ILE A 805 -20.22 -21.99 13.75
N ARG A 806 -21.31 -21.44 14.28
CA ARG A 806 -22.56 -21.20 13.53
C ARG A 806 -22.61 -19.84 12.86
N ALA A 807 -21.90 -18.84 13.37
CA ALA A 807 -21.87 -17.49 12.80
C ALA A 807 -20.58 -16.74 13.14
N VAL A 808 -20.24 -15.79 12.27
CA VAL A 808 -19.19 -14.78 12.52
C VAL A 808 -19.85 -13.41 12.62
N ILE A 809 -19.50 -12.68 13.68
CA ILE A 809 -19.96 -11.33 13.95
C ILE A 809 -18.76 -10.39 13.79
N TRP A 810 -18.83 -9.51 12.79
CA TRP A 810 -17.75 -8.65 12.33
C TRP A 810 -18.08 -7.17 12.56
N HIS A 811 -17.31 -6.52 13.45
CA HIS A 811 -17.37 -5.05 13.59
C HIS A 811 -15.98 -4.44 13.37
N GLN A 812 -15.80 -3.85 12.20
CA GLN A 812 -14.55 -3.21 11.82
C GLN A 812 -14.78 -2.23 10.67
N GLY A 813 -13.88 -1.26 10.53
CA GLY A 813 -13.81 -0.36 9.39
C GLY A 813 -13.30 1.02 9.80
N GLU A 814 -13.29 1.34 11.09
CA GLU A 814 -12.95 2.68 11.56
C GLU A 814 -11.52 3.06 11.16
N ASN A 815 -10.59 2.11 11.05
CA ASN A 815 -9.22 2.34 10.57
C ASN A 815 -9.08 2.27 9.02
N ASP A 816 -10.09 1.84 8.29
CA ASP A 816 -10.10 1.73 6.81
C ASP A 816 -10.82 2.90 6.12
N GLN A 817 -11.25 3.90 6.89
CA GLN A 817 -11.74 5.18 6.37
C GLN A 817 -10.63 6.26 6.34
N GLY A 818 -9.43 5.97 6.85
CA GLY A 818 -8.31 6.93 6.94
C GLY A 818 -7.37 6.92 5.73
N ALA A 819 -6.40 7.83 5.72
CA ALA A 819 -5.35 7.92 4.71
C ALA A 819 -4.17 6.98 5.03
N ASP A 820 -4.44 5.70 5.33
CA ASP A 820 -3.45 4.69 5.70
C ASP A 820 -3.67 3.35 4.96
N GLY A 821 -4.30 3.39 3.79
CA GLY A 821 -4.62 2.19 3.02
C GLY A 821 -3.35 1.46 2.53
N PRO A 822 -3.34 0.11 2.52
CA PRO A 822 -2.14 -0.68 2.21
C PRO A 822 -1.63 -0.51 0.76
N THR A 823 -2.49 -0.08 -0.16
CA THR A 823 -2.15 0.19 -1.57
C THR A 823 -1.83 1.66 -1.84
N GLY A 824 -1.72 2.48 -0.79
CA GLY A 824 -1.61 3.92 -0.93
C GLY A 824 -2.93 4.61 -1.30
N GLY A 825 -4.06 4.01 -0.95
CA GLY A 825 -5.38 4.65 -1.03
C GLY A 825 -5.88 5.13 0.34
N TYR A 826 -7.18 5.35 0.45
CA TYR A 826 -7.87 5.64 1.71
C TYR A 826 -8.44 4.39 2.40
N GLY A 827 -8.02 3.19 1.99
CA GLY A 827 -8.41 1.90 2.57
C GLY A 827 -9.71 1.31 2.00
N TYR A 828 -10.74 2.16 1.81
CA TYR A 828 -12.04 1.73 1.32
C TYR A 828 -11.99 1.05 -0.07
N GLU A 829 -11.01 1.40 -0.91
CA GLU A 829 -10.85 0.89 -2.27
C GLU A 829 -10.60 -0.63 -2.28
N THR A 830 -9.93 -1.14 -1.24
CA THR A 830 -9.57 -2.56 -1.12
C THR A 830 -10.45 -3.35 -0.17
N TYR A 831 -11.30 -2.67 0.61
CA TYR A 831 -12.07 -3.27 1.70
C TYR A 831 -12.96 -4.44 1.25
N ARG A 832 -13.67 -4.27 0.13
CA ARG A 832 -14.57 -5.30 -0.42
C ARG A 832 -13.82 -6.61 -0.69
N GLN A 833 -12.68 -6.52 -1.38
CA GLN A 833 -11.91 -7.71 -1.75
C GLN A 833 -11.33 -8.40 -0.51
N PHE A 834 -10.75 -7.64 0.42
CA PHE A 834 -10.24 -8.19 1.68
C PHE A 834 -11.32 -8.81 2.56
N PHE A 835 -12.54 -8.27 2.58
CA PHE A 835 -13.66 -8.89 3.27
C PHE A 835 -14.03 -10.23 2.63
N VAL A 836 -14.14 -10.28 1.30
CA VAL A 836 -14.47 -11.53 0.57
C VAL A 836 -13.41 -12.60 0.81
N ASP A 837 -12.13 -12.26 0.77
CA ASP A 837 -11.03 -13.21 1.01
C ASP A 837 -10.97 -13.68 2.48
N LEU A 838 -11.27 -12.78 3.42
CA LEU A 838 -11.41 -13.12 4.84
C LEU A 838 -12.61 -14.03 5.11
N ALA A 839 -13.76 -13.75 4.50
CA ALA A 839 -14.95 -14.59 4.61
C ALA A 839 -14.74 -15.97 3.98
N ALA A 840 -14.02 -16.04 2.86
CA ALA A 840 -13.60 -17.31 2.26
C ALA A 840 -12.69 -18.11 3.21
N SER A 841 -11.74 -17.44 3.86
CA SER A 841 -10.86 -18.04 4.87
C SER A 841 -11.65 -18.59 6.06
N TRP A 842 -12.58 -17.81 6.61
CA TRP A 842 -13.49 -18.29 7.66
C TRP A 842 -14.32 -19.47 7.21
N LYS A 843 -14.86 -19.45 5.99
CA LYS A 843 -15.68 -20.56 5.49
C LYS A 843 -14.84 -21.82 5.22
N GLU A 844 -13.55 -21.68 4.92
CA GLU A 844 -12.63 -22.80 4.78
C GLU A 844 -12.30 -23.43 6.14
N ASP A 845 -11.94 -22.62 7.14
CA ASP A 845 -11.54 -23.12 8.47
C ASP A 845 -12.73 -23.44 9.40
N TYR A 846 -13.91 -22.84 9.12
CA TYR A 846 -15.17 -22.99 9.84
C TYR A 846 -16.32 -23.34 8.87
N PRO A 847 -16.35 -24.57 8.34
CA PRO A 847 -17.19 -24.93 7.20
C PRO A 847 -18.69 -24.79 7.44
N ASN A 848 -19.13 -24.88 8.70
CA ASN A 848 -20.55 -24.88 9.07
C ASN A 848 -21.10 -23.49 9.46
N ILE A 849 -20.38 -22.40 9.19
CA ILE A 849 -20.94 -21.05 9.33
C ILE A 849 -22.24 -20.96 8.53
N GLN A 850 -23.31 -20.53 9.19
CA GLN A 850 -24.64 -20.41 8.60
C GLN A 850 -25.01 -18.97 8.29
N HIS A 851 -24.36 -17.98 8.94
CA HIS A 851 -24.64 -16.56 8.71
C HIS A 851 -23.45 -15.67 9.08
N TYR A 852 -23.29 -14.58 8.33
CA TYR A 852 -22.36 -13.48 8.65
C TYR A 852 -23.12 -12.24 9.11
N TYR A 853 -22.72 -11.66 10.23
CA TYR A 853 -23.28 -10.41 10.73
C TYR A 853 -22.20 -9.34 10.68
N ALA A 854 -22.35 -8.35 9.81
CA ALA A 854 -21.42 -7.23 9.69
C ALA A 854 -22.05 -5.95 10.22
N PHE A 855 -21.26 -5.04 10.78
CA PHE A 855 -21.73 -3.70 11.14
C PHE A 855 -21.29 -2.69 10.08
N GLN A 856 -22.22 -1.81 9.67
CA GLN A 856 -21.85 -0.56 8.99
C GLN A 856 -21.45 0.45 10.07
N ILE A 857 -20.23 1.00 9.98
CA ILE A 857 -19.76 2.04 10.91
C ILE A 857 -20.57 3.33 10.72
N TRP A 858 -20.52 4.23 11.71
CA TRP A 858 -21.18 5.54 11.59
C TRP A 858 -20.24 6.58 10.96
N PRO A 859 -20.75 7.73 10.49
CA PRO A 859 -19.92 8.73 9.82
C PRO A 859 -18.80 9.27 10.72
N LYS A 860 -17.58 9.34 10.20
CA LYS A 860 -16.36 9.76 10.93
C LYS A 860 -16.15 9.10 12.29
N SER A 861 -16.42 7.78 12.42
CA SER A 861 -16.08 7.04 13.64
C SER A 861 -14.62 7.26 14.02
N CYS A 862 -14.32 7.44 15.31
CA CYS A 862 -12.96 7.74 15.79
C CYS A 862 -12.33 9.03 15.22
N SER A 863 -13.14 9.97 14.71
CA SER A 863 -12.67 11.18 14.03
C SER A 863 -11.76 10.90 12.82
N MET A 864 -11.90 9.71 12.23
CA MET A 864 -11.21 9.30 11.01
C MET A 864 -12.10 9.59 9.80
N GLY A 865 -11.55 9.53 8.58
CA GLY A 865 -12.25 9.94 7.35
C GLY A 865 -11.68 11.23 6.76
N ILE A 866 -11.26 11.17 5.50
CA ILE A 866 -10.68 12.30 4.75
C ILE A 866 -11.38 12.36 3.39
N ASN A 867 -11.88 13.54 3.01
CA ASN A 867 -12.50 13.79 1.70
C ASN A 867 -13.59 12.77 1.30
N GLY A 868 -14.44 12.39 2.27
CA GLY A 868 -15.56 11.46 2.08
C GLY A 868 -15.17 9.98 1.94
N SER A 869 -13.92 9.61 2.26
CA SER A 869 -13.49 8.19 2.28
C SER A 869 -14.36 7.32 3.20
N ASP A 870 -14.84 7.86 4.32
CA ASP A 870 -15.74 7.14 5.22
C ASP A 870 -17.13 6.92 4.63
N ASN A 871 -17.66 7.89 3.86
CA ASN A 871 -18.91 7.72 3.11
C ASN A 871 -18.81 6.53 2.15
N ARG A 872 -17.68 6.44 1.42
CA ARG A 872 -17.43 5.35 0.46
C ARG A 872 -17.20 4.01 1.14
N LEU A 873 -16.50 3.97 2.27
CA LEU A 873 -16.37 2.75 3.07
C LEU A 873 -17.73 2.23 3.54
N ARG A 874 -18.60 3.12 4.04
CA ARG A 874 -19.95 2.75 4.47
C ARG A 874 -20.77 2.20 3.30
N GLU A 875 -20.65 2.76 2.09
CA GLU A 875 -21.27 2.20 0.88
C GLU A 875 -20.77 0.78 0.58
N VAL A 876 -19.46 0.54 0.68
CA VAL A 876 -18.88 -0.80 0.54
C VAL A 876 -19.51 -1.76 1.55
N GLN A 877 -19.54 -1.40 2.84
CA GLN A 877 -20.10 -2.23 3.90
C GLN A 877 -21.58 -2.57 3.67
N ARG A 878 -22.40 -1.60 3.25
CA ARG A 878 -23.84 -1.81 3.02
C ARG A 878 -24.12 -2.74 1.84
N THR A 879 -23.22 -2.80 0.86
CA THR A 879 -23.42 -3.55 -0.38
C THR A 879 -22.84 -4.96 -0.34
N LEU A 880 -22.03 -5.31 0.67
CA LEU A 880 -21.51 -6.66 0.87
C LEU A 880 -22.59 -7.76 0.75
N PRO A 881 -23.80 -7.63 1.33
CA PRO A 881 -24.83 -8.67 1.24
C PRO A 881 -25.24 -9.06 -0.19
N LYS A 882 -25.01 -8.20 -1.19
CA LYS A 882 -25.29 -8.54 -2.61
C LYS A 882 -24.50 -9.75 -3.10
N MET A 883 -23.38 -10.08 -2.46
CA MET A 883 -22.48 -11.16 -2.85
C MET A 883 -22.67 -12.47 -2.04
N PHE A 884 -23.51 -12.45 -1.01
CA PHE A 884 -23.65 -13.54 -0.04
C PHE A 884 -25.12 -13.94 0.12
N SER A 885 -25.40 -15.24 0.19
CA SER A 885 -26.75 -15.75 0.46
C SER A 885 -27.16 -15.54 1.93
N TYR A 886 -26.19 -15.54 2.85
CA TYR A 886 -26.43 -15.51 4.29
C TYR A 886 -25.55 -14.47 4.98
N MET A 887 -25.84 -13.20 4.70
CA MET A 887 -25.21 -12.06 5.36
C MET A 887 -26.24 -11.00 5.71
N SER A 888 -26.07 -10.36 6.87
CA SER A 888 -26.82 -9.17 7.23
C SER A 888 -25.88 -8.07 7.69
N VAL A 889 -26.23 -6.83 7.34
CA VAL A 889 -25.53 -5.63 7.79
C VAL A 889 -26.37 -4.92 8.84
N ILE A 890 -25.75 -4.56 9.95
CA ILE A 890 -26.37 -3.90 11.10
C ILE A 890 -25.98 -2.43 11.06
N SER A 891 -26.95 -1.55 11.25
CA SER A 891 -26.69 -0.12 11.37
C SER A 891 -26.21 0.19 12.79
N THR A 892 -25.06 0.85 12.90
CA THR A 892 -24.61 1.45 14.18
C THR A 892 -25.27 2.81 14.42
N LEU A 893 -26.00 3.35 13.43
CA LEU A 893 -26.77 4.57 13.59
C LEU A 893 -27.97 4.37 14.52
N GLY A 894 -28.35 5.45 15.21
CA GLY A 894 -29.48 5.45 16.13
C GLY A 894 -29.20 4.79 17.49
N ILE A 895 -27.98 4.28 17.73
CA ILE A 895 -27.55 3.81 19.05
C ILE A 895 -27.46 5.00 20.01
N LYS A 896 -28.15 4.90 21.14
CA LYS A 896 -28.20 5.93 22.20
C LYS A 896 -27.81 5.31 23.54
N PRO A 897 -26.92 5.95 24.32
CA PRO A 897 -26.12 7.12 23.97
C PRO A 897 -25.14 6.83 22.82
N PRO A 898 -24.84 7.82 21.96
CA PRO A 898 -23.92 7.64 20.84
C PRO A 898 -22.48 7.43 21.33
N GLY A 899 -21.64 6.85 20.48
CA GLY A 899 -20.20 6.75 20.68
C GLY A 899 -19.43 7.93 20.07
N GLY A 900 -18.13 8.01 20.39
CA GLY A 900 -17.15 8.88 19.70
C GLY A 900 -16.19 8.06 18.82
N CYS A 901 -15.22 7.42 19.47
CA CYS A 901 -14.51 6.28 18.89
C CYS A 901 -15.12 4.96 19.36
N HIS A 902 -15.36 4.86 20.67
CA HIS A 902 -16.01 3.71 21.31
C HIS A 902 -17.37 4.08 21.87
N PHE A 903 -18.24 3.09 22.03
CA PHE A 903 -19.52 3.25 22.72
C PHE A 903 -19.37 3.05 24.24
N PRO A 904 -20.18 3.75 25.05
CA PRO A 904 -20.32 3.40 26.45
C PRO A 904 -21.11 2.09 26.63
N ALA A 905 -21.11 1.54 27.85
CA ALA A 905 -21.81 0.31 28.22
C ALA A 905 -23.26 0.22 27.67
N ALA A 906 -24.07 1.27 27.87
CA ALA A 906 -25.45 1.31 27.38
C ALA A 906 -25.55 1.29 25.84
N GLY A 907 -24.59 1.91 25.13
CA GLY A 907 -24.50 1.84 23.67
C GLY A 907 -24.10 0.44 23.18
N TYR A 908 -23.14 -0.20 23.84
CA TYR A 908 -22.80 -1.61 23.56
C TYR A 908 -23.96 -2.56 23.86
N ALA A 909 -24.79 -2.31 24.87
CA ALA A 909 -25.98 -3.12 25.12
C ALA A 909 -26.95 -3.10 23.91
N GLU A 910 -27.04 -1.98 23.18
CA GLU A 910 -27.87 -1.88 21.97
C GLU A 910 -27.35 -2.75 20.81
N PHE A 911 -26.03 -3.00 20.71
CA PHE A 911 -25.49 -3.94 19.72
C PHE A 911 -26.12 -5.31 19.89
N ALA A 912 -26.10 -5.82 21.13
CA ALA A 912 -26.69 -7.10 21.47
C ALA A 912 -28.22 -7.09 21.27
N ARG A 913 -28.89 -5.98 21.58
CA ARG A 913 -30.34 -5.82 21.36
C ARG A 913 -30.70 -5.87 19.87
N PHE A 914 -29.87 -5.34 18.98
CA PHE A 914 -30.12 -5.35 17.54
C PHE A 914 -29.81 -6.73 16.94
N LEU A 915 -28.69 -7.34 17.35
CA LEU A 915 -28.25 -8.66 16.87
C LEU A 915 -29.18 -9.80 17.28
N HIS A 916 -29.64 -9.80 18.54
CA HIS A 916 -30.38 -10.91 19.12
C HIS A 916 -31.60 -11.37 18.29
N PRO A 917 -32.56 -10.51 17.91
CA PRO A 917 -33.70 -10.93 17.10
C PRO A 917 -33.30 -11.42 15.69
N MET A 918 -32.22 -10.86 15.10
CA MET A 918 -31.71 -11.34 13.80
C MET A 918 -31.19 -12.78 13.92
N MET A 919 -30.43 -13.07 14.98
CA MET A 919 -29.90 -14.41 15.23
C MET A 919 -31.01 -15.40 15.55
N GLN A 920 -32.03 -14.99 16.32
CA GLN A 920 -33.21 -15.80 16.59
C GLN A 920 -33.94 -16.19 15.30
N TYR A 921 -34.07 -15.26 14.35
CA TYR A 921 -34.69 -15.53 13.06
C TYR A 921 -33.82 -16.46 12.18
N HIS A 922 -32.57 -16.07 11.90
CA HIS A 922 -31.73 -16.78 10.93
C HIS A 922 -31.22 -18.12 11.45
N LEU A 923 -30.86 -18.22 12.74
CA LEU A 923 -30.19 -19.40 13.30
C LEU A 923 -31.12 -20.30 14.10
N TYR A 924 -32.17 -19.75 14.70
CA TYR A 924 -33.09 -20.50 15.56
C TYR A 924 -34.50 -20.63 14.98
N HIS A 925 -34.73 -20.04 13.80
CA HIS A 925 -36.00 -20.08 13.07
C HIS A 925 -37.19 -19.63 13.93
N ARG A 926 -36.96 -18.66 14.82
CA ARG A 926 -38.00 -18.05 15.64
C ARG A 926 -38.75 -17.01 14.81
N HIS A 927 -40.04 -16.89 15.09
CA HIS A 927 -40.84 -15.84 14.48
C HIS A 927 -40.60 -14.50 15.20
N VAL A 928 -39.82 -13.63 14.57
CA VAL A 928 -39.46 -12.28 15.05
C VAL A 928 -39.67 -11.30 13.90
N MET A 929 -40.20 -10.11 14.19
CA MET A 929 -40.55 -9.10 13.18
C MET A 929 -39.69 -7.85 13.36
N GLY A 930 -39.34 -7.19 12.25
CA GLY A 930 -38.77 -5.84 12.27
C GLY A 930 -37.36 -5.73 12.87
N PHE A 931 -36.42 -6.58 12.43
CA PHE A 931 -35.04 -6.59 12.93
C PHE A 931 -33.98 -6.12 11.91
N ASN A 932 -34.34 -5.93 10.65
CA ASN A 932 -33.40 -5.47 9.62
C ASN A 932 -33.42 -3.93 9.51
N PRO A 933 -32.26 -3.27 9.47
CA PRO A 933 -32.19 -1.86 9.10
C PRO A 933 -32.56 -1.72 7.61
N PRO A 934 -33.40 -0.74 7.23
CA PRO A 934 -33.70 -0.48 5.82
C PRO A 934 -32.44 -0.19 5.01
N ASN A 935 -32.32 -0.83 3.85
CA ASN A 935 -31.23 -0.66 2.89
C ASN A 935 -31.77 -0.25 1.52
N LEU A 936 -31.15 0.77 0.92
CA LEU A 936 -31.55 1.27 -0.40
C LEU A 936 -31.27 0.21 -1.48
N GLN A 937 -32.29 -0.16 -2.24
CA GLN A 937 -32.16 -1.10 -3.36
C GLN A 937 -31.81 -0.37 -4.65
N ARG A 938 -32.54 0.70 -4.97
CA ARG A 938 -32.34 1.52 -6.17
C ARG A 938 -32.86 2.94 -5.98
N ALA A 939 -32.38 3.84 -6.82
CA ALA A 939 -32.87 5.22 -6.95
C ALA A 939 -33.15 5.52 -8.42
N PHE A 940 -34.25 6.22 -8.73
CA PHE A 940 -34.62 6.56 -10.12
C PHE A 940 -35.55 7.78 -10.17
N PHE A 941 -35.52 8.54 -11.27
CA PHE A 941 -36.43 9.68 -11.45
C PHE A 941 -37.86 9.21 -11.74
N THR A 942 -38.87 9.95 -11.28
CA THR A 942 -40.28 9.64 -11.55
C THR A 942 -40.67 9.85 -13.01
N SER A 943 -39.96 10.75 -13.70
CA SER A 943 -40.25 11.16 -15.06
C SER A 943 -39.00 11.70 -15.76
N THR A 944 -39.12 11.94 -17.07
CA THR A 944 -38.10 12.60 -17.88
C THR A 944 -37.83 14.06 -17.49
N GLN A 945 -38.70 14.69 -16.67
CA GLN A 945 -38.48 16.05 -16.15
C GLN A 945 -37.37 16.08 -15.08
N ARG A 946 -37.11 14.96 -14.40
CA ARG A 946 -36.03 14.80 -13.40
C ARG A 946 -36.06 15.83 -12.27
N ASP A 947 -37.24 16.22 -11.83
CA ASP A 947 -37.52 17.11 -10.70
C ASP A 947 -38.05 16.37 -9.45
N GLU A 948 -38.30 15.07 -9.57
CA GLU A 948 -38.62 14.17 -8.47
C GLU A 948 -37.82 12.85 -8.57
N LEU A 949 -37.30 12.40 -7.43
CA LEU A 949 -36.47 11.20 -7.29
C LEU A 949 -37.15 10.20 -6.34
N ILE A 950 -37.30 8.95 -6.77
CA ILE A 950 -37.74 7.85 -5.91
C ILE A 950 -36.51 7.11 -5.36
N LEU A 951 -36.53 6.86 -4.05
CA LEU A 951 -35.63 5.95 -3.35
C LEU A 951 -36.44 4.72 -2.91
N GLU A 952 -36.06 3.53 -3.37
CA GLU A 952 -36.73 2.27 -3.04
C GLU A 952 -35.89 1.44 -2.06
N PHE A 953 -36.46 1.14 -0.89
CA PHE A 953 -35.85 0.35 0.16
C PHE A 953 -36.44 -1.08 0.19
N ASP A 954 -35.71 -2.00 0.82
CA ASP A 954 -36.14 -3.36 1.10
C ASP A 954 -37.22 -3.47 2.20
N TYR A 955 -37.25 -2.51 3.12
CA TYR A 955 -38.23 -2.42 4.21
C TYR A 955 -38.99 -1.10 4.22
N GLN A 956 -40.12 -1.09 4.95
CA GLN A 956 -40.93 0.10 5.13
C GLN A 956 -40.17 1.21 5.85
N ILE A 957 -40.30 2.43 5.34
CA ILE A 957 -39.50 3.59 5.73
C ILE A 957 -40.38 4.75 6.21
N LYS A 958 -39.87 5.54 7.16
CA LYS A 958 -40.53 6.74 7.69
C LYS A 958 -39.84 7.98 7.14
N TRP A 959 -40.64 8.96 6.72
CA TRP A 959 -40.15 10.28 6.33
C TRP A 959 -40.28 11.29 7.47
N SER A 960 -39.33 12.23 7.52
CA SER A 960 -39.35 13.41 8.39
C SER A 960 -38.81 14.59 7.59
N ASP A 961 -39.49 15.75 7.62
CA ASP A 961 -39.07 16.95 6.87
C ASP A 961 -37.70 17.49 7.32
N ALA A 962 -37.25 17.13 8.53
CA ALA A 962 -35.89 17.46 9.00
C ALA A 962 -34.79 16.79 8.14
N LEU A 963 -35.11 15.71 7.41
CA LEU A 963 -34.14 14.94 6.61
C LEU A 963 -33.80 15.57 5.27
N VAL A 964 -34.48 16.63 4.85
CA VAL A 964 -34.26 17.29 3.54
C VAL A 964 -32.79 17.64 3.32
N SER A 965 -32.08 18.11 4.35
CA SER A 965 -30.68 18.51 4.24
C SER A 965 -29.70 17.32 4.21
N GLN A 966 -30.15 16.10 4.44
CA GLN A 966 -29.29 14.92 4.57
C GLN A 966 -29.03 14.21 3.22
N PHE A 967 -29.65 14.68 2.13
CA PHE A 967 -29.50 14.12 0.78
C PHE A 967 -28.70 15.04 -0.13
N HIS A 968 -27.74 14.45 -0.84
CA HIS A 968 -26.86 15.13 -1.79
C HIS A 968 -26.99 14.48 -3.18
N LEU A 969 -26.89 15.28 -4.24
CA LEU A 969 -26.94 14.80 -5.63
C LEU A 969 -25.63 15.18 -6.34
N ASP A 970 -24.90 14.20 -6.87
CA ASP A 970 -23.51 14.37 -7.36
C ASP A 970 -22.60 15.11 -6.36
N GLY A 971 -22.81 14.89 -5.05
CA GLY A 971 -22.09 15.57 -3.97
C GLY A 971 -22.63 16.97 -3.61
N GLU A 972 -23.57 17.53 -4.37
CA GLU A 972 -24.11 18.86 -4.11
C GLU A 972 -25.18 18.82 -3.00
N PRO A 973 -25.03 19.62 -1.93
CA PRO A 973 -26.01 19.69 -0.84
C PRO A 973 -27.26 20.49 -1.23
N LYS A 974 -28.31 20.37 -0.41
CA LYS A 974 -29.53 21.23 -0.47
C LYS A 974 -30.28 21.21 -1.81
N GLN A 975 -30.23 20.09 -2.53
CA GLN A 975 -30.97 19.90 -3.79
C GLN A 975 -32.41 19.41 -3.57
N VAL A 976 -32.67 18.73 -2.46
CA VAL A 976 -34.00 18.29 -2.04
C VAL A 976 -34.71 19.45 -1.33
N VAL A 977 -36.02 19.61 -1.56
CA VAL A 977 -36.85 20.66 -0.91
C VAL A 977 -37.99 20.09 -0.08
N ALA A 978 -38.44 18.87 -0.38
CA ALA A 978 -39.45 18.15 0.39
C ALA A 978 -39.34 16.65 0.12
N GLY A 979 -39.98 15.83 0.93
CA GLY A 979 -40.09 14.40 0.69
C GLY A 979 -41.38 13.83 1.24
N SER A 980 -41.67 12.59 0.88
CA SER A 980 -42.76 11.81 1.47
C SER A 980 -42.41 10.32 1.39
N ALA A 981 -42.91 9.53 2.35
CA ALA A 981 -42.75 8.08 2.34
C ALA A 981 -44.09 7.39 2.04
N ASN A 982 -44.05 6.36 1.20
CA ASN A 982 -45.17 5.46 0.96
C ASN A 982 -44.65 4.01 0.94
N GLY A 983 -44.97 3.24 1.98
CA GLY A 983 -44.44 1.88 2.15
C GLY A 983 -42.91 1.89 2.27
N SER A 984 -42.22 1.24 1.34
CA SER A 984 -40.76 1.19 1.25
C SER A 984 -40.14 2.23 0.30
N ARG A 985 -40.95 3.16 -0.23
CA ARG A 985 -40.46 4.20 -1.15
C ARG A 985 -40.46 5.57 -0.48
N ILE A 986 -39.41 6.35 -0.74
CA ILE A 986 -39.38 7.78 -0.48
C ILE A 986 -39.41 8.51 -1.83
N THR A 987 -40.34 9.45 -1.99
CA THR A 987 -40.32 10.41 -3.11
C THR A 987 -39.71 11.71 -2.60
N LEU A 988 -38.58 12.09 -3.16
CA LEU A 988 -37.89 13.35 -2.89
C LEU A 988 -38.24 14.36 -3.99
N LYS A 989 -38.77 15.51 -3.59
CA LYS A 989 -38.99 16.66 -4.47
C LYS A 989 -37.73 17.49 -4.55
N LEU A 990 -37.26 17.79 -5.76
CA LEU A 990 -36.04 18.54 -6.00
C LEU A 990 -36.35 20.03 -6.21
N LYS A 991 -35.33 20.88 -6.02
CA LYS A 991 -35.43 22.33 -6.25
C LYS A 991 -35.78 22.68 -7.71
N GLY A 992 -35.44 21.80 -8.63
CA GLY A 992 -35.78 21.84 -10.06
C GLY A 992 -35.18 20.64 -10.80
N PRO A 993 -35.38 20.54 -12.13
CA PRO A 993 -34.78 19.51 -12.97
C PRO A 993 -33.27 19.42 -12.80
N THR A 994 -32.74 18.19 -12.70
CA THR A 994 -31.29 17.96 -12.57
C THR A 994 -30.74 16.95 -13.60
N LYS A 995 -29.43 17.06 -13.87
CA LYS A 995 -28.66 16.08 -14.63
C LYS A 995 -27.86 15.13 -13.73
N SER A 996 -28.06 15.23 -12.41
CA SER A 996 -27.34 14.41 -11.44
C SER A 996 -27.49 12.93 -11.74
N GLN A 997 -26.40 12.20 -11.52
CA GLN A 997 -26.29 10.78 -11.79
C GLN A 997 -26.20 9.95 -10.52
N THR A 998 -25.89 10.55 -9.39
CA THR A 998 -25.78 9.85 -8.11
C THR A 998 -26.54 10.55 -6.99
N VAL A 999 -26.88 9.77 -5.96
CA VAL A 999 -27.47 10.25 -4.71
C VAL A 999 -26.73 9.69 -3.50
N THR A 1000 -26.53 10.54 -2.51
CA THR A 1000 -25.88 10.22 -1.23
C THR A 1000 -26.82 10.59 -0.08
N TYR A 1001 -26.93 9.72 0.92
CA TYR A 1001 -27.63 9.98 2.17
C TYR A 1001 -26.65 9.92 3.34
N LEU A 1002 -26.66 10.99 4.14
CA LEU A 1002 -25.84 11.18 5.33
C LEU A 1002 -24.33 11.28 5.03
N ASP A 1003 -23.96 12.37 4.34
CA ASP A 1003 -22.57 12.78 4.16
C ASP A 1003 -21.94 13.13 5.51
N SER A 1004 -20.77 12.58 5.81
CA SER A 1004 -20.04 12.79 7.07
C SER A 1004 -19.54 14.21 7.29
N VAL A 1005 -19.56 15.07 6.28
CA VAL A 1005 -19.19 16.49 6.40
C VAL A 1005 -20.18 17.26 7.28
N ASP A 1006 -21.49 17.02 7.14
CA ASP A 1006 -22.55 17.78 7.81
C ASP A 1006 -23.73 16.87 8.19
N TRP A 1007 -23.53 16.02 9.22
CA TRP A 1007 -24.53 15.07 9.71
C TRP A 1007 -24.85 15.28 11.20
N SER A 1008 -26.01 14.78 11.64
CA SER A 1008 -26.41 14.79 13.06
C SER A 1008 -26.91 13.42 13.51
N PRO A 1009 -26.50 12.93 14.70
CA PRO A 1009 -26.99 11.67 15.26
C PRO A 1009 -28.46 11.74 15.71
N ASP A 1010 -29.10 12.91 15.67
CA ASP A 1010 -30.53 13.09 15.99
C ASP A 1010 -31.40 13.23 14.73
N ASN A 1011 -30.79 13.35 13.55
CA ASN A 1011 -31.49 13.54 12.28
C ASN A 1011 -31.23 12.38 11.32
N LEU A 1012 -31.87 11.24 11.59
CA LEU A 1012 -31.65 9.99 10.88
C LEU A 1012 -32.94 9.47 10.24
N LEU A 1013 -32.79 8.82 9.10
CA LEU A 1013 -33.84 8.07 8.43
C LEU A 1013 -34.07 6.75 9.18
N TYR A 1014 -35.32 6.45 9.51
CA TYR A 1014 -35.70 5.25 10.26
C TYR A 1014 -36.68 4.37 9.49
N GLY A 1015 -36.54 3.06 9.68
CA GLY A 1015 -37.57 2.10 9.31
C GLY A 1015 -38.77 2.15 10.24
N GLN A 1016 -39.88 1.51 9.84
CA GLN A 1016 -41.03 1.37 10.74
C GLN A 1016 -40.70 0.54 12.00
N SER A 1017 -39.71 -0.36 11.91
CA SER A 1017 -39.13 -1.13 13.02
C SER A 1017 -38.42 -0.29 14.08
N GLY A 1018 -38.16 0.99 13.81
CA GLY A 1018 -37.39 1.87 14.71
C GLY A 1018 -35.87 1.71 14.59
N LEU A 1019 -35.38 0.92 13.62
CA LEU A 1019 -33.96 0.83 13.28
C LEU A 1019 -33.59 1.91 12.26
N ALA A 1020 -32.43 2.54 12.44
CA ALA A 1020 -31.91 3.51 11.50
C ALA A 1020 -31.54 2.82 10.17
N ALA A 1021 -31.89 3.46 9.06
CA ALA A 1021 -31.52 2.99 7.72
C ALA A 1021 -30.00 2.98 7.55
N LEU A 1022 -29.50 2.07 6.72
CA LEU A 1022 -28.11 2.08 6.30
C LEU A 1022 -27.86 3.32 5.43
N THR A 1023 -26.69 3.91 5.61
CA THR A 1023 -26.24 5.05 4.82
C THR A 1023 -25.72 4.59 3.48
N PHE A 1024 -25.77 5.49 2.48
CA PHE A 1024 -25.35 5.18 1.13
C PHE A 1024 -24.66 6.38 0.47
N CYS A 1025 -23.67 6.10 -0.37
CA CYS A 1025 -22.83 7.12 -1.00
C CYS A 1025 -22.70 6.86 -2.50
N ASP A 1026 -22.81 7.92 -3.30
CA ASP A 1026 -22.63 7.92 -4.75
C ASP A 1026 -23.45 6.83 -5.46
N VAL A 1027 -24.65 6.52 -4.95
CA VAL A 1027 -25.51 5.48 -5.53
C VAL A 1027 -26.03 5.95 -6.87
N PRO A 1028 -25.84 5.18 -7.97
CA PRO A 1028 -26.35 5.55 -9.27
C PRO A 1028 -27.87 5.73 -9.29
N ILE A 1029 -28.32 6.77 -9.98
CA ILE A 1029 -29.73 7.00 -10.30
C ILE A 1029 -30.03 6.29 -11.61
N GLU A 1030 -30.76 5.19 -11.52
CA GLU A 1030 -31.13 4.34 -12.63
C GLU A 1030 -32.16 5.01 -13.56
N PRO A 1031 -32.24 4.61 -14.85
CA PRO A 1031 -33.36 4.95 -15.72
C PRO A 1031 -34.68 4.47 -15.11
N SER A 1032 -35.76 5.22 -15.33
CA SER A 1032 -37.08 4.84 -14.84
C SER A 1032 -37.59 3.56 -15.52
N ASP A 1033 -38.50 2.82 -14.87
CA ASP A 1033 -39.12 1.63 -15.45
C ASP A 1033 -39.92 1.95 -16.75
N GLY A 1034 -40.25 3.22 -17.01
CA GLY A 1034 -40.87 3.67 -18.27
C GLY A 1034 -39.87 4.04 -19.38
N ASP A 1035 -38.58 4.13 -19.07
CA ASP A 1035 -37.49 4.39 -20.03
C ASP A 1035 -36.76 3.11 -20.47
N ARG A 1036 -37.00 1.96 -19.79
CA ARG A 1036 -36.51 0.62 -20.16
C ARG A 1036 -37.51 -0.09 -21.07
#